data_AF-A0A6L2Q918-F1
#
_entry.id   AF-A0A6L2Q918-F1
#
_cell.length_a   1.000
_cell.length_b   1.000
_cell.length_c   1.000
_cell.angle_alpha   90.00
_cell.angle_beta   90.00
_cell.angle_gamma   90.00
#
_symmetry.space_group_name_H-M   'P 1'
#
loop_
_entity.id
_entity.type
_entity.pdbx_description
1 polymer ?
#
loop_
_entity_poly.entity_id
_entity_poly.type
_entity_poly.pdbx_seq_one_letter_code
_entity_poly.pdbx_strand_id
1 'polypeptide(L)'
;MEIMEEGNLMDRVRILLQRDLGYYQAHQTVLQENLCPGVVGGLLDFPHYASFAAVKLVLWWEEEYVAAFHWASGLLDCANAGPLEQTESQETNRGCGGIAVTKTSEPTEFVSLVTDSSSQLLEHLHTLSQEALDHADLTVLTGTLGAAALIKNCLWCYNEKLKNKEQLEAKQNVVYRQFHEMAEALAERLLDLHCRLLSLYVLQDADCLNWEDPHPFFEGERGSFVIQMWWLYMQGTKEDLWNTVPPKMAQRVLAGMLNESLTILAVRYNEALPSRERSPLLLTDISNLLLCVRQILPAICNDAKELMGCTHRNKVLRDIHAKCHELLVCLILRGSPLSTLYKVFRRGMSGVAVFSPLNSSVPAPWLVLTSPHLFPVPQTNISDLPDGPAIALELSVLVAQPQASWPLLLKVLTMRHCRIIRVILRHFKKQCGEVVLRPACPIVSDAQQQKGDLEQCGGFLCCGKGECSLGVSPSEQHLPPSKIVLSLIYIMTMVGTQHDLAHVLIPALEKSSNTWGSCLDRRQVWNQSRPPWLEAVISPLEPVLMPVVETLLSVATVRGCSIDEAMDVAMDCLIQLTDCLPTSVLRTAVVLEDAIPADVHPVGSSVLLQLVVAALYSQLQGAAGNTATALAEALCSLDHSDCHNSKIEAFIHAALECAQTSSKDENYVSTEAVPYTAELLVSNVLLSAAGRQALKVMWQFLQHSWQWLLGQLEALEPSEVASPAPPPVPATASRPARSKLLHTMFHVGHKHFDQYGKGFKYIFCTGICLSTRRLLLKQVVFIQLLAGTWELDWNKLLQTPLSLTPEHLWKQLSSRSEFHEAPSLLSGCTVTILAFSRSYREEFTTDSMLFDDLRCNMSKVVFPEDYYVFLEDRIYSFLYQVLHVTDAPLPSVEHC
;
A
#
# COMPACT_ATOMS: atom_id res chain seq x y z
N MET A 1 -13.00 13.56 33.84
CA MET A 1 -11.52 13.53 33.86
C MET A 1 -10.87 14.92 33.92
N GLU A 2 -11.60 16.02 33.68
CA GLU A 2 -11.04 17.38 33.82
C GLU A 2 -10.53 17.64 35.25
N ILE A 3 -9.27 18.06 35.33
CA ILE A 3 -8.62 18.47 36.58
C ILE A 3 -8.70 19.99 36.59
N MET A 4 -9.20 20.58 37.67
CA MET A 4 -9.26 22.04 37.82
C MET A 4 -7.87 22.65 37.60
N GLU A 5 -7.80 23.71 36.79
CA GLU A 5 -6.58 24.31 36.23
C GLU A 5 -5.70 25.07 37.23
N GLU A 6 -5.91 24.90 38.53
CA GLU A 6 -5.18 25.63 39.58
C GLU A 6 -4.31 24.67 40.40
N GLY A 7 -2.99 24.71 40.20
CA GLY A 7 -2.01 23.86 40.87
C GLY A 7 -0.71 23.64 40.08
N ASN A 8 0.36 23.20 40.75
CA ASN A 8 1.63 22.82 40.13
C ASN A 8 1.40 21.65 39.15
N LEU A 9 2.02 21.70 37.95
CA LEU A 9 1.86 20.68 36.91
C LEU A 9 2.18 19.27 37.43
N MET A 10 3.21 19.11 38.26
CA MET A 10 3.58 17.78 38.81
C MET A 10 2.48 17.17 39.71
N ASP A 11 1.72 17.99 40.43
CA ASP A 11 0.58 17.50 41.22
C ASP A 11 -0.59 17.10 40.30
N ARG A 12 -0.80 17.84 39.20
CA ARG A 12 -1.79 17.48 38.18
C ARG A 12 -1.47 16.14 37.53
N VAL A 13 -0.20 15.87 37.21
CA VAL A 13 0.24 14.58 36.64
C VAL A 13 -0.11 13.44 37.59
N ARG A 14 0.21 13.56 38.89
CA ARG A 14 -0.12 12.51 39.88
C ARG A 14 -1.62 12.25 39.97
N ILE A 15 -2.44 13.30 40.02
CA ILE A 15 -3.90 13.17 40.06
C ILE A 15 -4.44 12.54 38.78
N LEU A 16 -3.89 12.91 37.62
CA LEU A 16 -4.28 12.36 36.33
C LEU A 16 -4.04 10.85 36.27
N LEU A 17 -2.83 10.39 36.61
CA LEU A 17 -2.47 8.97 36.58
C LEU A 17 -3.27 8.17 37.61
N GLN A 18 -3.49 8.71 38.81
CA GLN A 18 -4.33 8.06 39.82
C GLN A 18 -5.78 7.89 39.36
N ARG A 19 -6.34 8.91 38.68
CA ARG A 19 -7.70 8.85 38.12
C ARG A 19 -7.79 7.89 36.93
N ASP A 20 -6.78 7.86 36.08
CA ASP A 20 -6.69 6.95 34.93
C ASP A 20 -6.66 5.49 35.41
N LEU A 21 -5.83 5.18 36.41
CA LEU A 21 -5.79 3.86 37.03
C LEU A 21 -7.12 3.50 37.73
N GLY A 22 -7.73 4.44 38.45
CA GLY A 22 -9.04 4.23 39.08
C GLY A 22 -10.15 3.99 38.04
N TYR A 23 -10.08 4.65 36.89
CA TYR A 23 -11.00 4.40 35.78
C TYR A 23 -10.82 3.01 35.20
N TYR A 24 -9.57 2.58 34.97
CA TYR A 24 -9.25 1.23 34.52
C TYR A 24 -9.77 0.18 35.51
N GLN A 25 -9.51 0.33 36.81
CA GLN A 25 -10.00 -0.61 37.83
C GLN A 25 -11.52 -0.75 37.83
N ALA A 26 -12.25 0.33 37.54
CA ALA A 26 -13.71 0.34 37.50
C ALA A 26 -14.32 -0.20 36.19
N HIS A 27 -13.67 0.02 35.04
CA HIS A 27 -14.26 -0.25 33.72
C HIS A 27 -13.52 -1.31 32.90
N GLN A 28 -12.33 -1.74 33.33
CA GLN A 28 -11.42 -2.64 32.60
C GLN A 28 -11.09 -2.11 31.20
N THR A 29 -10.96 -0.79 31.06
CA THR A 29 -10.60 -0.12 29.80
C THR A 29 -9.80 1.13 30.09
N VAL A 30 -8.88 1.50 29.20
CA VAL A 30 -8.16 2.78 29.26
C VAL A 30 -8.90 3.80 28.40
N LEU A 31 -9.05 5.03 28.90
CA LEU A 31 -9.62 6.11 28.10
C LEU A 31 -8.66 6.46 26.95
N GLN A 32 -9.18 6.52 25.73
CA GLN A 32 -8.41 6.77 24.52
C GLN A 32 -8.91 8.04 23.83
N GLU A 33 -7.99 8.83 23.29
CA GLU A 33 -8.30 9.96 22.40
C GLU A 33 -7.70 9.70 21.01
N ASN A 34 -8.47 10.01 19.97
CA ASN A 34 -8.04 9.86 18.58
C ASN A 34 -7.10 10.98 18.17
N LEU A 35 -6.03 10.62 17.47
CA LEU A 35 -5.18 11.58 16.78
C LEU A 35 -5.79 11.98 15.44
N CYS A 36 -5.43 13.16 14.95
CA CYS A 36 -5.79 13.64 13.64
C CYS A 36 -5.34 12.63 12.56
N PRO A 37 -6.24 12.14 11.68
CA PRO A 37 -5.88 11.22 10.59
C PRO A 37 -4.79 11.75 9.65
N GLY A 38 -4.62 13.07 9.59
CA GLY A 38 -3.56 13.72 8.82
C GLY A 38 -2.16 13.60 9.45
N VAL A 39 -2.06 13.22 10.72
CA VAL A 39 -0.81 13.11 11.50
C VAL A 39 -0.40 11.65 11.74
N VAL A 40 -1.37 10.74 11.86
CA VAL A 40 -1.14 9.31 12.10
C VAL A 40 -0.06 8.76 11.15
N GLY A 41 0.87 7.96 11.67
CA GLY A 41 1.99 7.38 10.95
C GLY A 41 3.11 8.38 10.61
N GLY A 42 3.53 8.44 9.34
CA GLY A 42 4.61 9.31 8.88
C GLY A 42 6.01 8.84 9.29
N LEU A 43 6.97 9.78 9.37
CA LEU A 43 8.36 9.44 9.70
C LEU A 43 8.48 8.82 11.09
N LEU A 44 7.83 9.43 12.08
CA LEU A 44 7.86 9.03 13.49
C LEU A 44 6.87 7.91 13.84
N ASP A 45 6.01 7.51 12.90
CA ASP A 45 4.98 6.48 13.08
C ASP A 45 4.02 6.81 14.23
N PHE A 46 3.29 7.93 14.13
CA PHE A 46 2.29 8.33 15.13
C PHE A 46 1.15 7.30 15.22
N PRO A 47 0.61 7.04 16.42
CA PRO A 47 -0.49 6.09 16.61
C PRO A 47 -1.84 6.66 16.14
N HIS A 48 -2.84 5.79 15.96
CA HIS A 48 -4.22 6.21 15.66
C HIS A 48 -4.91 6.86 16.86
N TYR A 49 -4.68 6.31 18.05
CA TYR A 49 -5.13 6.86 19.32
C TYR A 49 -4.04 6.66 20.39
N ALA A 50 -4.13 7.45 21.45
CA ALA A 50 -3.27 7.30 22.62
C ALA A 50 -4.12 7.39 23.89
N SER A 51 -3.56 6.96 25.03
CA SER A 51 -4.26 7.11 26.30
C SER A 51 -4.54 8.59 26.57
N PHE A 52 -5.71 8.88 27.13
CA PHE A 52 -6.12 10.22 27.54
C PHE A 52 -5.05 10.88 28.41
N ALA A 53 -4.45 10.11 29.32
CA ALA A 53 -3.39 10.59 30.19
C ALA A 53 -2.17 11.10 29.40
N ALA A 54 -1.72 10.36 28.37
CA ALA A 54 -0.61 10.77 27.53
C ALA A 54 -0.95 12.02 26.71
N VAL A 55 -2.16 12.10 26.14
CA VAL A 55 -2.58 13.27 25.35
C VAL A 55 -2.63 14.54 26.21
N LYS A 56 -3.21 14.47 27.41
CA LYS A 56 -3.21 15.61 28.35
C LYS A 56 -1.82 16.01 28.79
N LEU A 57 -0.93 15.04 29.02
CA LEU A 57 0.44 15.33 29.41
C LEU A 57 1.18 16.10 28.30
N VAL A 58 1.01 15.71 27.04
CA VAL A 58 1.61 16.42 25.89
C VAL A 58 1.04 17.83 25.75
N LEU A 59 -0.27 18.03 25.93
CA LEU A 59 -0.87 19.38 25.91
C LEU A 59 -0.23 20.29 26.96
N TRP A 60 -0.06 19.79 28.18
CA TRP A 60 0.61 20.55 29.24
C TRP A 60 2.10 20.81 28.95
N TRP A 61 2.80 19.85 28.36
CA TRP A 61 4.19 20.07 27.94
C TRP A 61 4.32 21.11 26.84
N GLU A 62 3.39 21.17 25.89
CA GLU A 62 3.41 22.20 24.84
C GLU A 62 3.18 23.61 25.42
N GLU A 63 2.27 23.76 26.38
CA GLU A 63 2.05 25.03 27.09
C GLU A 63 3.33 25.49 27.81
N GLU A 64 4.00 24.59 28.52
CA GLU A 64 5.26 24.89 29.22
C GLU A 64 6.44 25.10 28.24
N TYR A 65 6.46 24.41 27.08
CA TYR A 65 7.48 24.61 26.06
C TYR A 65 7.41 26.03 25.49
N VAL A 66 6.20 26.48 25.11
CA VAL A 66 5.99 27.85 24.59
C VAL A 66 6.36 28.89 25.65
N ALA A 67 6.02 28.64 26.92
CA ALA A 67 6.41 29.49 28.04
C ALA A 67 7.94 29.57 28.21
N ALA A 68 8.66 28.45 28.06
CA ALA A 68 10.10 28.37 28.28
C ALA A 68 10.97 28.86 27.12
N PHE A 69 10.52 28.67 25.88
CA PHE A 69 11.32 28.97 24.69
C PHE A 69 10.77 30.10 23.82
N HIS A 70 9.58 30.63 24.12
CA HIS A 70 8.93 31.74 23.41
C HIS A 70 8.64 31.51 21.91
N TRP A 71 8.63 30.25 21.49
CA TRP A 71 8.28 29.82 20.14
C TRP A 71 7.62 28.44 20.17
N ALA A 72 6.88 28.08 19.13
CA ALA A 72 6.22 26.78 19.04
C ALA A 72 7.23 25.65 18.80
N SER A 73 6.99 24.49 19.42
CA SER A 73 7.81 23.29 19.23
C SER A 73 7.71 22.73 17.80
N GLY A 74 6.59 23.02 17.11
CA GLY A 74 6.19 22.43 15.84
C GLY A 74 5.31 21.17 15.97
N LEU A 75 4.97 20.73 17.19
CA LEU A 75 3.99 19.66 17.44
C LEU A 75 2.54 20.15 17.31
N LEU A 76 2.24 21.30 17.93
CA LEU A 76 0.95 21.99 17.80
C LEU A 76 1.16 23.29 17.01
N ASP A 77 0.65 23.33 15.78
CA ASP A 77 0.56 24.55 14.98
C ASP A 77 -0.53 25.46 15.58
N CYS A 78 -0.21 26.20 16.64
CA CYS A 78 -1.07 27.28 17.13
C CYS A 78 -1.00 28.45 16.15
N ALA A 79 -2.06 28.64 15.36
CA ALA A 79 -2.16 29.62 14.27
C ALA A 79 -2.05 31.11 14.67
N ASN A 80 -1.62 31.46 15.89
CA ASN A 80 -1.58 32.85 16.39
C ASN A 80 -0.30 33.21 17.17
N ALA A 81 0.85 32.62 16.84
CA ALA A 81 2.13 33.14 17.29
C ALA A 81 2.92 33.67 16.09
N GLY A 82 2.59 34.90 15.66
CA GLY A 82 3.62 35.73 15.03
C GLY A 82 4.82 35.84 15.99
N PRO A 83 6.02 36.21 15.50
CA PRO A 83 7.11 36.54 16.40
C PRO A 83 6.54 37.56 17.40
N LEU A 84 6.56 37.23 18.70
CA LEU A 84 6.22 38.19 19.74
C LEU A 84 7.20 39.34 19.55
N GLU A 85 6.74 40.41 18.89
CA GLU A 85 7.48 41.64 18.79
C GLU A 85 7.88 42.01 20.21
N GLN A 86 9.18 42.25 20.39
CA GLN A 86 9.75 42.83 21.59
C GLN A 86 9.13 44.22 21.76
N THR A 87 7.90 44.27 22.26
CA THR A 87 7.28 45.51 22.66
C THR A 87 7.75 45.73 24.09
N GLU A 88 8.91 46.36 24.22
CA GLU A 88 9.24 47.12 25.41
C GLU A 88 8.19 48.22 25.59
N SER A 89 7.05 47.87 26.16
CA SER A 89 6.10 48.84 26.68
C SER A 89 5.48 48.25 27.94
N GLN A 90 6.12 48.57 29.06
CA GLN A 90 5.46 48.70 30.34
C GLN A 90 4.19 49.54 30.14
N GLU A 91 3.01 48.92 30.16
CA GLU A 91 1.83 49.66 30.60
C GLU A 91 0.77 48.73 31.20
N THR A 92 0.49 49.06 32.45
CA THR A 92 -0.39 48.40 33.39
C THR A 92 -1.84 48.41 32.92
N ASN A 93 -2.49 47.25 32.85
CA ASN A 93 -3.94 47.18 32.97
C ASN A 93 -4.33 46.54 34.31
N ARG A 94 -4.64 47.43 35.28
CA ARG A 94 -5.15 47.08 36.61
C ARG A 94 -6.60 46.59 36.48
N GLY A 95 -6.79 45.28 36.60
CA GLY A 95 -8.05 44.64 36.98
C GLY A 95 -7.84 43.89 38.31
N CYS A 96 -8.73 44.09 39.27
CA CYS A 96 -8.58 43.75 40.67
C CYS A 96 -8.42 42.23 40.94
N GLY A 97 -7.34 41.84 41.64
CA GLY A 97 -7.30 40.61 42.45
C GLY A 97 -6.92 39.30 41.75
N GLY A 98 -5.84 39.28 40.96
CA GLY A 98 -5.23 38.03 40.50
C GLY A 98 -3.73 38.23 40.32
N ILE A 99 -2.91 37.41 40.97
CA ILE A 99 -1.48 37.34 40.68
C ILE A 99 -1.35 36.77 39.27
N ALA A 100 -1.07 37.63 38.30
CA ALA A 100 -0.63 37.19 36.99
C ALA A 100 0.74 36.53 37.18
N VAL A 101 0.75 35.20 37.33
CA VAL A 101 1.97 34.41 37.20
C VAL A 101 2.32 34.44 35.73
N THR A 102 3.16 35.40 35.34
CA THR A 102 3.96 35.28 34.13
C THR A 102 4.82 34.03 34.34
N LYS A 103 4.39 32.88 33.80
CA LYS A 103 5.18 31.64 33.80
C LYS A 103 6.43 31.89 32.94
N THR A 104 7.49 32.36 33.56
CA THR A 104 8.84 32.39 32.96
C THR A 104 9.54 31.12 33.41
N SER A 105 9.20 29.97 32.83
CA SER A 105 9.89 28.72 33.07
C SER A 105 11.24 28.73 32.37
N GLU A 106 12.34 28.47 33.07
CA GLU A 106 13.65 28.36 32.41
C GLU A 106 13.74 27.07 31.57
N PRO A 107 14.45 27.04 30.44
CA PRO A 107 14.61 25.82 29.62
C PRO A 107 15.11 24.58 30.37
N THR A 108 15.92 24.78 31.43
CA THR A 108 16.39 23.69 32.29
C THR A 108 15.29 23.13 33.18
N GLU A 109 14.39 23.99 33.67
CA GLU A 109 13.25 23.59 34.50
C GLU A 109 12.23 22.81 33.66
N PHE A 110 12.00 23.23 32.42
CA PHE A 110 11.20 22.50 31.45
C PHE A 110 11.72 21.07 31.25
N VAL A 111 13.02 20.91 30.97
CA VAL A 111 13.61 19.57 30.75
C VAL A 111 13.50 18.69 32.00
N SER A 112 13.71 19.23 33.21
CA SER A 112 13.49 18.46 34.43
C SER A 112 12.02 18.05 34.61
N LEU A 113 11.09 18.97 34.34
CA LEU A 113 9.66 18.72 34.46
C LEU A 113 9.19 17.63 33.51
N VAL A 114 9.62 17.69 32.24
CA VAL A 114 9.31 16.66 31.24
C VAL A 114 9.91 15.32 31.66
N THR A 115 11.15 15.31 32.15
CA THR A 115 11.82 14.08 32.60
C THR A 115 11.10 13.42 33.78
N ASP A 116 10.74 14.20 34.80
CA ASP A 116 10.10 13.69 36.01
C ASP A 116 8.66 13.22 35.75
N SER A 117 7.90 13.99 34.96
CA SER A 117 6.53 13.62 34.60
C SER A 117 6.48 12.42 33.64
N SER A 118 7.42 12.33 32.69
CA SER A 118 7.57 11.16 31.81
C SER A 118 7.88 9.89 32.60
N SER A 119 8.72 9.97 33.63
CA SER A 119 9.09 8.83 34.46
C SER A 119 7.87 8.27 35.23
N GLN A 120 7.01 9.14 35.75
CA GLN A 120 5.75 8.73 36.41
C GLN A 120 4.77 8.08 35.43
N LEU A 121 4.64 8.65 34.22
CA LEU A 121 3.81 8.04 33.18
C LEU A 121 4.36 6.67 32.76
N LEU A 122 5.68 6.51 32.63
CA LEU A 122 6.30 5.25 32.26
C LEU A 122 6.00 4.14 33.28
N GLU A 123 6.10 4.44 34.58
CA GLU A 123 5.73 3.50 35.65
C GLU A 123 4.25 3.09 35.57
N HIS A 124 3.36 4.06 35.33
CA HIS A 124 1.93 3.79 35.12
C HIS A 124 1.66 2.90 33.90
N LEU A 125 2.34 3.16 32.78
CA LEU A 125 2.24 2.31 31.58
C LEU A 125 2.80 0.91 31.83
N HIS A 126 3.84 0.74 32.66
CA HIS A 126 4.30 -0.59 33.07
C HIS A 126 3.22 -1.35 33.83
N THR A 127 2.53 -0.72 34.79
CA THR A 127 1.41 -1.34 35.49
C THR A 127 0.30 -1.76 34.53
N LEU A 128 -0.15 -0.85 33.66
CA LEU A 128 -1.19 -1.15 32.67
C LEU A 128 -0.77 -2.26 31.69
N SER A 129 0.50 -2.30 31.30
CA SER A 129 1.02 -3.36 30.43
C SER A 129 0.97 -4.74 31.08
N GLN A 130 1.28 -4.82 32.38
CA GLN A 130 1.26 -6.08 33.11
C GLN A 130 -0.18 -6.58 33.28
N GLU A 131 -1.08 -5.68 33.68
CA GLU A 131 -2.51 -5.97 33.82
C GLU A 131 -3.13 -6.44 32.49
N ALA A 132 -2.77 -5.78 31.37
CA ALA A 132 -3.22 -6.19 30.04
C ALA A 132 -2.76 -7.60 29.66
N LEU A 133 -1.56 -8.02 30.08
CA LEU A 133 -1.04 -9.35 29.81
C LEU A 133 -1.69 -10.42 30.69
N ASP A 134 -1.88 -10.13 31.98
CA ASP A 134 -2.49 -11.05 32.93
C ASP A 134 -3.97 -11.33 32.59
N HIS A 135 -4.66 -10.36 31.98
CA HIS A 135 -6.04 -10.48 31.53
C HIS A 135 -6.22 -10.69 30.02
N ALA A 136 -5.13 -10.75 29.25
CA ALA A 136 -5.14 -10.82 27.79
C ALA A 136 -6.01 -9.74 27.11
N ASP A 137 -5.99 -8.52 27.66
CA ASP A 137 -6.77 -7.38 27.17
C ASP A 137 -6.03 -6.63 26.06
N LEU A 138 -6.41 -6.92 24.82
CA LEU A 138 -5.88 -6.28 23.63
C LEU A 138 -6.16 -4.76 23.57
N THR A 139 -7.27 -4.30 24.15
CA THR A 139 -7.65 -2.88 24.09
C THR A 139 -6.76 -2.03 24.99
N VAL A 140 -6.47 -2.54 26.19
CA VAL A 140 -5.54 -1.91 27.14
C VAL A 140 -4.11 -1.99 26.61
N LEU A 141 -3.72 -3.12 26.03
CA LEU A 141 -2.38 -3.30 25.45
C LEU A 141 -2.12 -2.30 24.31
N THR A 142 -3.05 -2.19 23.36
CA THR A 142 -2.94 -1.26 22.22
C THR A 142 -3.03 0.20 22.65
N GLY A 143 -3.86 0.54 23.64
CA GLY A 143 -3.92 1.89 24.23
C GLY A 143 -2.62 2.29 24.93
N THR A 144 -2.02 1.38 25.68
CA THR A 144 -0.72 1.58 26.36
C THR A 144 0.40 1.74 25.33
N LEU A 145 0.37 0.95 24.26
CA LEU A 145 1.32 1.06 23.15
C LEU A 145 1.16 2.41 22.42
N GLY A 146 -0.07 2.85 22.14
CA GLY A 146 -0.35 4.17 21.57
C GLY A 146 0.16 5.31 22.44
N ALA A 147 -0.01 5.23 23.76
CA ALA A 147 0.56 6.18 24.70
C ALA A 147 2.09 6.22 24.64
N ALA A 148 2.76 5.05 24.65
CA ALA A 148 4.21 4.98 24.57
C ALA A 148 4.75 5.55 23.25
N ALA A 149 4.09 5.24 22.13
CA ALA A 149 4.45 5.74 20.81
C ALA A 149 4.29 7.27 20.70
N LEU A 150 3.19 7.83 21.23
CA LEU A 150 2.95 9.26 21.25
C LEU A 150 4.05 10.01 22.02
N ILE A 151 4.32 9.59 23.27
CA ILE A 151 5.31 10.26 24.12
C ILE A 151 6.71 10.16 23.52
N LYS A 152 7.08 8.98 23.00
CA LYS A 152 8.34 8.79 22.26
C LYS A 152 8.48 9.82 21.13
N ASN A 153 7.42 10.01 20.33
CA ASN A 153 7.43 10.94 19.19
C ASN A 153 7.51 12.41 19.65
N CYS A 154 6.77 12.78 20.70
CA CYS A 154 6.84 14.13 21.27
C CYS A 154 8.23 14.47 21.82
N LEU A 155 8.84 13.55 22.56
CA LEU A 155 10.21 13.72 23.08
C LEU A 155 11.24 13.86 21.96
N TRP A 156 11.07 13.13 20.85
CA TRP A 156 11.93 13.28 19.68
C TRP A 156 11.87 14.70 19.11
N CYS A 157 10.67 15.28 18.95
CA CYS A 157 10.49 16.65 18.47
C CYS A 157 11.20 17.67 19.37
N TYR A 158 11.13 17.51 20.69
CA TYR A 158 11.86 18.37 21.62
C TYR A 158 13.37 18.23 21.49
N ASN A 159 13.88 17.00 21.40
CA ASN A 159 15.31 16.73 21.27
C ASN A 159 15.88 17.35 19.97
N GLU A 160 15.14 17.28 18.86
CA GLU A 160 15.54 17.93 17.61
C GLU A 160 15.78 19.44 17.76
N LYS A 161 14.95 20.12 18.56
CA LYS A 161 15.10 21.57 18.85
C LYS A 161 16.21 21.87 19.86
N LEU A 162 16.66 20.86 20.61
CA LEU A 162 17.69 20.97 21.65
C LEU A 162 19.09 20.53 21.21
N LYS A 163 19.29 20.10 19.95
CA LYS A 163 20.58 19.64 19.40
C LYS A 163 21.77 20.57 19.63
N ASN A 164 21.53 21.86 19.83
CA ASN A 164 22.58 22.86 20.10
C ASN A 164 22.94 22.97 21.60
N LYS A 165 22.32 22.18 22.49
CA LYS A 165 22.47 22.20 23.96
C LYS A 165 22.74 20.79 24.52
N GLU A 166 23.94 20.26 24.26
CA GLU A 166 24.35 18.87 24.53
C GLU A 166 23.97 18.32 25.93
N GLN A 167 24.12 19.11 27.00
CA GLN A 167 23.84 18.65 28.36
C GLN A 167 22.34 18.48 28.67
N LEU A 168 21.47 19.32 28.10
CA LEU A 168 20.01 19.20 28.28
C LEU A 168 19.48 18.05 27.42
N GLU A 169 19.99 17.94 26.20
CA GLU A 169 19.64 16.88 25.26
C GLU A 169 19.96 15.48 25.83
N ALA A 170 21.12 15.32 26.48
CA ALA A 170 21.52 14.05 27.06
C ALA A 170 20.52 13.49 28.09
N LYS A 171 19.94 14.35 28.94
CA LYS A 171 18.94 13.93 29.95
C LYS A 171 17.64 13.48 29.29
N GLN A 172 17.14 14.25 28.33
CA GLN A 172 15.87 13.97 27.66
C GLN A 172 15.97 12.77 26.69
N ASN A 173 17.15 12.54 26.10
CA ASN A 173 17.44 11.36 25.28
C ASN A 173 17.33 10.04 26.05
N VAL A 174 17.60 10.02 27.37
CA VAL A 174 17.41 8.81 28.19
C VAL A 174 15.94 8.43 28.25
N VAL A 175 15.07 9.39 28.54
CA VAL A 175 13.62 9.18 28.62
C VAL A 175 13.06 8.76 27.26
N TYR A 176 13.51 9.42 26.18
CA TYR A 176 13.15 9.03 24.81
C TYR A 176 13.46 7.54 24.53
N ARG A 177 14.65 7.06 24.92
CA ARG A 177 15.03 5.65 24.76
C ARG A 177 14.14 4.70 25.56
N GLN A 178 13.80 5.06 26.80
CA GLN A 178 12.92 4.24 27.64
C GLN A 178 11.53 4.05 27.01
N PHE A 179 10.94 5.13 26.48
CA PHE A 179 9.66 5.04 25.77
C PHE A 179 9.77 4.30 24.43
N HIS A 180 10.91 4.41 23.73
CA HIS A 180 11.17 3.61 22.53
C HIS A 180 11.24 2.11 22.85
N GLU A 181 12.00 1.73 23.88
CA GLU A 181 12.12 0.34 24.35
C GLU A 181 10.78 -0.21 24.84
N MET A 182 9.99 0.59 25.57
CA MET A 182 8.63 0.23 25.98
C MET A 182 7.75 -0.06 24.76
N ALA A 183 7.73 0.82 23.76
CA ALA A 183 6.92 0.63 22.56
C ALA A 183 7.34 -0.64 21.78
N GLU A 184 8.63 -0.93 21.68
CA GLU A 184 9.13 -2.15 21.04
C GLU A 184 8.77 -3.41 21.82
N ALA A 185 8.92 -3.40 23.15
CA ALA A 185 8.56 -4.52 24.00
C ALA A 185 7.06 -4.84 23.91
N LEU A 186 6.18 -3.81 23.95
CA LEU A 186 4.73 -3.98 23.80
C LEU A 186 4.35 -4.57 22.44
N ALA A 187 5.04 -4.15 21.36
CA ALA A 187 4.82 -4.71 20.03
C ALA A 187 5.22 -6.20 19.93
N GLU A 188 6.33 -6.59 20.55
CA GLU A 188 6.73 -8.00 20.63
C GLU A 188 5.74 -8.84 21.43
N ARG A 189 5.20 -8.29 22.54
CA ARG A 189 4.16 -8.96 23.32
C ARG A 189 2.87 -9.14 22.53
N LEU A 190 2.47 -8.12 21.77
CA LEU A 190 1.30 -8.17 20.90
C LEU A 190 1.46 -9.27 19.82
N LEU A 191 2.65 -9.36 19.21
CA LEU A 191 2.98 -10.42 18.26
C LEU A 191 2.92 -11.81 18.92
N ASP A 192 3.55 -12.01 20.07
CA ASP A 192 3.54 -13.28 20.81
C ASP A 192 2.12 -13.72 21.15
N LEU A 193 1.27 -12.80 21.62
CA LEU A 193 -0.13 -13.08 21.92
C LEU A 193 -0.89 -13.60 20.69
N HIS A 194 -0.79 -12.91 19.55
CA HIS A 194 -1.44 -13.36 18.31
C HIS A 194 -0.89 -14.70 17.80
N CYS A 195 0.42 -14.93 17.88
CA CYS A 195 1.04 -16.20 17.52
C CYS A 195 0.57 -17.37 18.41
N ARG A 196 0.41 -17.13 19.72
CA ARG A 196 -0.17 -18.11 20.65
C ARG A 196 -1.63 -18.40 20.32
N LEU A 197 -2.43 -17.38 20.03
CA LEU A 197 -3.83 -17.57 19.66
C LEU A 197 -3.96 -18.42 18.39
N LEU A 198 -3.14 -18.12 17.37
CA LEU A 198 -3.08 -18.89 16.14
C LEU A 198 -2.67 -20.35 16.39
N SER A 199 -1.55 -20.56 17.09
CA SER A 199 -0.97 -21.89 17.29
C SER A 199 -1.79 -22.78 18.21
N LEU A 200 -2.44 -22.23 19.24
CA LEU A 200 -3.17 -23.02 20.25
C LEU A 200 -4.65 -23.22 19.92
N TYR A 201 -5.28 -22.29 19.19
CA TYR A 201 -6.73 -22.33 18.97
C TYR A 201 -7.12 -22.40 17.49
N VAL A 202 -6.48 -21.61 16.62
CA VAL A 202 -6.91 -21.54 15.21
C VAL A 202 -6.37 -22.71 14.40
N LEU A 203 -5.11 -23.09 14.65
CA LEU A 203 -4.41 -24.13 13.90
C LEU A 203 -4.60 -25.55 14.46
N GLN A 204 -5.53 -25.74 15.41
CA GLN A 204 -5.75 -27.00 16.10
C GLN A 204 -7.17 -27.50 15.83
N ASP A 205 -7.31 -28.37 14.83
CA ASP A 205 -8.57 -29.06 14.54
C ASP A 205 -8.28 -30.55 14.31
N ALA A 206 -8.87 -31.43 15.12
CA ALA A 206 -8.51 -32.85 15.11
C ALA A 206 -8.87 -33.55 13.79
N ASP A 207 -10.03 -33.22 13.20
CA ASP A 207 -10.54 -33.89 12.01
C ASP A 207 -9.80 -33.47 10.73
N CYS A 208 -9.41 -32.20 10.65
CA CYS A 208 -8.57 -31.68 9.56
C CYS A 208 -7.14 -32.24 9.62
N LEU A 209 -6.64 -32.55 10.82
CA LEU A 209 -5.27 -33.00 11.04
C LEU A 209 -5.12 -34.53 11.04
N ASN A 210 -6.23 -35.28 10.96
CA ASN A 210 -6.21 -36.72 10.83
C ASN A 210 -5.90 -37.13 9.37
N TRP A 211 -4.62 -37.08 9.02
CA TRP A 211 -4.14 -37.39 7.67
C TRP A 211 -4.36 -38.86 7.26
N GLU A 212 -4.34 -39.79 8.21
CA GLU A 212 -4.42 -41.24 7.96
C GLU A 212 -5.86 -41.77 7.87
N ASP A 213 -6.88 -40.90 7.99
CA ASP A 213 -8.28 -41.32 7.93
C ASP A 213 -8.60 -42.00 6.59
N PRO A 214 -9.22 -43.19 6.59
CA PRO A 214 -9.61 -43.89 5.37
C PRO A 214 -10.77 -43.21 4.61
N HIS A 215 -11.43 -42.19 5.17
CA HIS A 215 -12.52 -41.48 4.52
C HIS A 215 -12.07 -40.11 3.98
N PRO A 216 -12.65 -39.66 2.85
CA PRO A 216 -12.38 -38.33 2.32
C PRO A 216 -12.98 -37.27 3.25
N PHE A 217 -12.23 -36.18 3.45
CA PHE A 217 -12.70 -35.05 4.24
C PHE A 217 -13.90 -34.37 3.54
N PHE A 218 -15.05 -34.30 4.22
CA PHE A 218 -16.29 -33.71 3.68
C PHE A 218 -16.58 -34.17 2.24
N GLU A 219 -16.50 -35.47 1.99
CA GLU A 219 -16.74 -36.09 0.68
C GLU A 219 -15.83 -35.55 -0.45
N GLY A 220 -14.72 -34.89 -0.10
CA GLY A 220 -13.80 -34.24 -1.03
C GLY A 220 -14.37 -32.99 -1.69
N GLU A 221 -15.33 -32.31 -1.05
CA GLU A 221 -15.96 -31.09 -1.58
C GLU A 221 -15.37 -29.79 -1.04
N ARG A 222 -14.61 -29.86 0.06
CA ARG A 222 -14.16 -28.68 0.81
C ARG A 222 -12.69 -28.75 1.23
N GLY A 223 -12.09 -27.57 1.37
CA GLY A 223 -10.79 -27.41 2.06
C GLY A 223 -10.92 -27.50 3.58
N SER A 224 -9.80 -27.56 4.31
CA SER A 224 -9.83 -27.67 5.77
C SER A 224 -10.33 -26.39 6.45
N PHE A 225 -11.02 -26.58 7.58
CA PHE A 225 -11.42 -25.47 8.44
C PHE A 225 -10.20 -24.75 9.02
N VAL A 226 -9.08 -25.45 9.23
CA VAL A 226 -7.83 -24.87 9.73
C VAL A 226 -7.37 -23.72 8.85
N ILE A 227 -7.27 -23.92 7.53
CA ILE A 227 -6.80 -22.87 6.62
C ILE A 227 -7.85 -21.79 6.43
N GLN A 228 -9.13 -22.15 6.42
CA GLN A 228 -10.23 -21.19 6.32
C GLN A 228 -10.28 -20.25 7.53
N MET A 229 -10.18 -20.79 8.74
CA MET A 229 -10.18 -20.02 9.99
C MET A 229 -8.89 -19.22 10.16
N TRP A 230 -7.75 -19.78 9.77
CA TRP A 230 -6.48 -19.04 9.72
C TRP A 230 -6.57 -17.82 8.80
N TRP A 231 -7.10 -17.98 7.59
CA TRP A 231 -7.33 -16.88 6.66
C TRP A 231 -8.24 -15.79 7.25
N LEU A 232 -9.38 -16.21 7.83
CA LEU A 232 -10.32 -15.31 8.46
C LEU A 232 -9.68 -14.52 9.60
N TYR A 233 -8.90 -15.19 10.45
CA TYR A 233 -8.18 -14.58 11.55
C TYR A 233 -7.15 -13.57 11.05
N MET A 234 -6.29 -13.96 10.08
CA MET A 234 -5.26 -13.08 9.53
C MET A 234 -5.85 -11.81 8.90
N GLN A 235 -6.96 -11.91 8.17
CA GLN A 235 -7.63 -10.73 7.60
C GLN A 235 -8.29 -9.85 8.66
N GLY A 236 -8.97 -10.45 9.64
CA GLY A 236 -9.56 -9.72 10.76
C GLY A 236 -8.51 -8.94 11.55
N THR A 237 -7.44 -9.62 11.98
CA THR A 237 -6.36 -8.99 12.74
C THR A 237 -5.60 -7.94 11.94
N LYS A 238 -5.38 -8.12 10.63
CA LYS A 238 -4.79 -7.06 9.78
C LYS A 238 -5.63 -5.78 9.88
N GLU A 239 -6.94 -5.88 9.68
CA GLU A 239 -7.83 -4.73 9.74
C GLU A 239 -7.83 -4.08 11.12
N ASP A 240 -7.79 -4.87 12.19
CA ASP A 240 -7.78 -4.34 13.55
C ASP A 240 -6.44 -3.66 13.87
N LEU A 241 -5.30 -4.25 13.49
CA LEU A 241 -3.98 -3.65 13.64
C LEU A 241 -3.88 -2.31 12.90
N TRP A 242 -4.42 -2.22 11.68
CA TRP A 242 -4.43 -1.01 10.85
C TRP A 242 -5.22 0.15 11.46
N ASN A 243 -6.08 -0.12 12.45
CA ASN A 243 -6.91 0.90 13.10
C ASN A 243 -6.52 1.14 14.56
N THR A 244 -5.61 0.35 15.14
CA THR A 244 -5.33 0.34 16.59
C THR A 244 -3.90 0.71 16.95
N VAL A 245 -2.90 0.28 16.18
CA VAL A 245 -1.48 0.50 16.49
C VAL A 245 -0.81 1.36 15.41
N PRO A 246 0.36 1.98 15.68
CA PRO A 246 1.11 2.72 14.68
C PRO A 246 1.30 1.95 13.36
N PRO A 247 1.13 2.59 12.18
CA PRO A 247 1.16 1.92 10.88
C PRO A 247 2.36 1.00 10.60
N LYS A 248 3.61 1.48 10.78
CA LYS A 248 4.79 0.64 10.50
C LYS A 248 4.89 -0.52 11.50
N MET A 249 4.47 -0.27 12.74
CA MET A 249 4.38 -1.30 13.76
C MET A 249 3.32 -2.37 13.41
N ALA A 250 2.14 -1.96 12.97
CA ALA A 250 1.08 -2.84 12.51
C ALA A 250 1.59 -3.79 11.42
N GLN A 251 2.29 -3.24 10.43
CA GLN A 251 2.89 -3.99 9.32
C GLN A 251 3.90 -5.02 9.80
N ARG A 252 4.78 -4.63 10.74
CA ARG A 252 5.77 -5.54 11.34
C ARG A 252 5.12 -6.68 12.12
N VAL A 253 4.11 -6.39 12.96
CA VAL A 253 3.39 -7.40 13.74
C VAL A 253 2.70 -8.39 12.81
N LEU A 254 2.01 -7.91 11.77
CA LEU A 254 1.37 -8.77 10.77
C LEU A 254 2.39 -9.64 10.03
N ALA A 255 3.54 -9.09 9.64
CA ALA A 255 4.61 -9.84 8.98
C ALA A 255 5.16 -10.96 9.89
N GLY A 256 5.35 -10.66 11.17
CA GLY A 256 5.75 -11.65 12.18
C GLY A 256 4.71 -12.77 12.32
N MET A 257 3.43 -12.42 12.47
CA MET A 257 2.34 -13.39 12.58
C MET A 257 2.29 -14.33 11.37
N LEU A 258 2.44 -13.78 10.16
CA LEU A 258 2.46 -14.56 8.93
C LEU A 258 3.66 -15.52 8.91
N ASN A 259 4.86 -15.05 9.26
CA ASN A 259 6.06 -15.86 9.26
C ASN A 259 6.02 -17.01 10.27
N GLU A 260 5.59 -16.76 11.50
CA GLU A 260 5.51 -17.77 12.56
C GLU A 260 4.42 -18.80 12.26
N SER A 261 3.22 -18.35 11.85
CA SER A 261 2.14 -19.28 11.51
C SER A 261 2.44 -20.10 10.25
N LEU A 262 3.11 -19.53 9.24
CA LEU A 262 3.58 -20.29 8.08
C LEU A 262 4.67 -21.30 8.45
N THR A 263 5.45 -21.06 9.49
CA THR A 263 6.44 -22.05 9.95
C THR A 263 5.73 -23.32 10.42
N ILE A 264 4.67 -23.17 11.23
CA ILE A 264 3.84 -24.30 11.69
C ILE A 264 3.21 -25.03 10.50
N LEU A 265 2.57 -24.28 9.59
CA LEU A 265 1.87 -24.86 8.43
C LEU A 265 2.84 -25.55 7.46
N ALA A 266 3.97 -24.92 7.13
CA ALA A 266 4.96 -25.49 6.22
C ALA A 266 5.53 -26.81 6.75
N VAL A 267 5.92 -26.87 8.02
CA VAL A 267 6.41 -28.12 8.64
C VAL A 267 5.31 -29.19 8.59
N ARG A 268 4.12 -28.85 9.09
CA ARG A 268 2.97 -29.77 9.16
C ARG A 268 2.62 -30.41 7.81
N TYR A 269 2.53 -29.62 6.74
CA TYR A 269 2.16 -30.14 5.42
C TYR A 269 3.30 -30.90 4.73
N ASN A 270 4.56 -30.55 4.99
CA ASN A 270 5.71 -31.30 4.46
C ASN A 270 5.91 -32.64 5.17
N GLU A 271 5.47 -32.78 6.42
CA GLU A 271 5.60 -34.00 7.22
C GLU A 271 4.33 -34.88 7.23
N ALA A 272 3.19 -34.35 6.76
CA ALA A 272 1.94 -35.10 6.70
C ALA A 272 2.10 -36.40 5.89
N LEU A 273 1.46 -37.48 6.32
CA LEU A 273 1.34 -38.76 5.60
C LEU A 273 -0.15 -39.03 5.32
N PRO A 274 -0.73 -38.41 4.28
CA PRO A 274 -2.14 -38.54 4.00
C PRO A 274 -2.46 -39.93 3.43
N SER A 275 -3.62 -40.46 3.80
CA SER A 275 -4.21 -41.58 3.09
C SER A 275 -4.52 -41.22 1.64
N ARG A 276 -4.81 -42.22 0.81
CA ARG A 276 -5.28 -41.97 -0.56
C ARG A 276 -6.49 -41.03 -0.60
N GLU A 277 -7.43 -41.19 0.33
CA GLU A 277 -8.66 -40.37 0.39
C GLU A 277 -8.42 -38.96 0.97
N ARG A 278 -7.37 -38.77 1.78
CA ARG A 278 -6.98 -37.46 2.34
C ARG A 278 -5.96 -36.69 1.50
N SER A 279 -5.32 -37.33 0.52
CA SER A 279 -4.37 -36.69 -0.39
C SER A 279 -4.94 -35.46 -1.13
N PRO A 280 -6.21 -35.45 -1.61
CA PRO A 280 -6.82 -34.25 -2.21
C PRO A 280 -6.98 -33.07 -1.25
N LEU A 281 -7.22 -33.33 0.05
CA LEU A 281 -7.32 -32.28 1.07
C LEU A 281 -5.98 -31.55 1.22
N LEU A 282 -4.89 -32.30 1.32
CA LEU A 282 -3.52 -31.75 1.41
C LEU A 282 -3.25 -30.76 0.26
N LEU A 283 -3.57 -31.16 -0.98
CA LEU A 283 -3.31 -30.33 -2.17
C LEU A 283 -4.21 -29.09 -2.21
N THR A 284 -5.48 -29.24 -1.81
CA THR A 284 -6.45 -28.14 -1.72
C THR A 284 -5.99 -27.11 -0.70
N ASP A 285 -5.58 -27.56 0.49
CA ASP A 285 -5.08 -26.72 1.56
C ASP A 285 -3.83 -25.95 1.17
N ILE A 286 -2.82 -26.62 0.60
CA ILE A 286 -1.59 -25.95 0.17
C ILE A 286 -1.89 -24.91 -0.93
N SER A 287 -2.77 -25.23 -1.87
CA SER A 287 -3.19 -24.31 -2.93
C SER A 287 -3.87 -23.06 -2.35
N ASN A 288 -4.82 -23.26 -1.44
CA ASN A 288 -5.52 -22.18 -0.74
C ASN A 288 -4.56 -21.36 0.10
N LEU A 289 -3.63 -22.01 0.81
CA LEU A 289 -2.61 -21.35 1.62
C LEU A 289 -1.74 -20.41 0.77
N LEU A 290 -1.21 -20.87 -0.36
CA LEU A 290 -0.41 -20.02 -1.26
C LEU A 290 -1.20 -18.82 -1.80
N LEU A 291 -2.49 -18.99 -2.09
CA LEU A 291 -3.37 -17.91 -2.53
C LEU A 291 -3.69 -16.91 -1.42
N CYS A 292 -3.91 -17.40 -0.20
CA CYS A 292 -4.09 -16.56 0.98
C CYS A 292 -2.84 -15.74 1.27
N VAL A 293 -1.65 -16.37 1.24
CA VAL A 293 -0.38 -15.67 1.41
C VAL A 293 -0.20 -14.60 0.34
N ARG A 294 -0.49 -14.92 -0.93
CA ARG A 294 -0.46 -13.93 -2.02
C ARG A 294 -1.30 -12.68 -1.70
N GLN A 295 -2.47 -12.83 -1.09
CA GLN A 295 -3.35 -11.71 -0.74
C GLN A 295 -2.86 -10.90 0.47
N ILE A 296 -2.11 -11.52 1.39
CA ILE A 296 -1.55 -10.84 2.57
C ILE A 296 -0.22 -10.14 2.24
N LEU A 297 0.58 -10.75 1.37
CA LEU A 297 1.96 -10.34 1.08
C LEU A 297 2.11 -8.85 0.70
N PRO A 298 1.26 -8.23 -0.16
CA PRO A 298 1.37 -6.82 -0.48
C PRO A 298 1.30 -5.89 0.73
N ALA A 299 0.60 -6.29 1.80
CA ALA A 299 0.44 -5.48 3.01
C ALA A 299 1.72 -5.39 3.85
N ILE A 300 2.68 -6.31 3.65
CA ILE A 300 3.92 -6.41 4.43
C ILE A 300 5.19 -6.11 3.62
N CYS A 301 5.06 -5.86 2.32
CA CYS A 301 6.15 -5.46 1.42
C CYS A 301 6.25 -3.93 1.32
N ASN A 302 7.45 -3.43 1.01
CA ASN A 302 7.70 -2.01 0.76
C ASN A 302 7.66 -1.65 -0.73
N ASP A 303 7.99 -2.59 -1.61
CA ASP A 303 8.03 -2.39 -3.07
C ASP A 303 7.72 -3.70 -3.84
N ALA A 304 7.61 -3.61 -5.17
CA ALA A 304 7.37 -4.81 -5.99
C ALA A 304 8.52 -5.83 -5.93
N LYS A 305 9.78 -5.42 -5.73
CA LYS A 305 10.94 -6.33 -5.67
C LYS A 305 10.82 -7.26 -4.47
N GLU A 306 10.45 -6.72 -3.32
CA GLU A 306 10.11 -7.48 -2.12
C GLU A 306 8.93 -8.39 -2.38
N LEU A 307 7.86 -7.89 -3.01
CA LEU A 307 6.66 -8.68 -3.32
C LEU A 307 6.98 -9.91 -4.19
N MET A 308 7.88 -9.83 -5.16
CA MET A 308 8.23 -10.99 -6.00
C MET A 308 9.30 -11.89 -5.40
N GLY A 309 9.89 -11.53 -4.26
CA GLY A 309 10.99 -12.28 -3.66
C GLY A 309 12.33 -12.11 -4.37
N CYS A 310 12.53 -11.04 -5.14
CA CYS A 310 13.77 -10.75 -5.86
C CYS A 310 14.85 -10.06 -5.00
N THR A 311 14.53 -9.77 -3.73
CA THR A 311 15.43 -9.12 -2.76
C THR A 311 15.42 -9.87 -1.44
N HIS A 312 16.55 -9.86 -0.75
CA HIS A 312 16.77 -10.56 0.52
C HIS A 312 17.12 -9.61 1.67
N ARG A 313 16.82 -8.31 1.53
CA ARG A 313 17.09 -7.30 2.58
C ARG A 313 16.31 -7.59 3.86
N ASN A 314 15.02 -7.89 3.72
CA ASN A 314 14.15 -8.22 4.84
C ASN A 314 14.18 -9.74 5.11
N LYS A 315 14.71 -10.13 6.27
CA LYS A 315 14.81 -11.54 6.68
C LYS A 315 13.45 -12.21 6.76
N VAL A 316 12.45 -11.53 7.32
CA VAL A 316 11.08 -12.07 7.50
C VAL A 316 10.45 -12.39 6.14
N LEU A 317 10.53 -11.46 5.18
CA LEU A 317 9.98 -11.68 3.84
C LEU A 317 10.71 -12.80 3.11
N ARG A 318 12.04 -12.84 3.17
CA ARG A 318 12.83 -13.95 2.61
C ARG A 318 12.38 -15.29 3.17
N ASP A 319 12.16 -15.37 4.48
CA ASP A 319 11.75 -16.60 5.15
C ASP A 319 10.31 -16.99 4.75
N ILE A 320 9.40 -16.03 4.57
CA ILE A 320 8.05 -16.26 4.02
C ILE A 320 8.13 -16.84 2.60
N HIS A 321 8.91 -16.21 1.70
CA HIS A 321 9.08 -16.74 0.34
C HIS A 321 9.67 -18.15 0.32
N ALA A 322 10.64 -18.42 1.20
CA ALA A 322 11.22 -19.75 1.34
C ALA A 322 10.18 -20.79 1.82
N LYS A 323 9.35 -20.45 2.81
CA LYS A 323 8.26 -21.34 3.28
C LYS A 323 7.21 -21.60 2.19
N CYS A 324 6.83 -20.58 1.43
CA CYS A 324 5.93 -20.74 0.27
C CYS A 324 6.57 -21.57 -0.85
N HIS A 325 7.88 -21.48 -1.05
CA HIS A 325 8.61 -22.33 -1.97
C HIS A 325 8.56 -23.81 -1.54
N GLU A 326 8.81 -24.11 -0.27
CA GLU A 326 8.68 -25.49 0.26
C GLU A 326 7.27 -26.04 0.12
N LEU A 327 6.25 -25.22 0.38
CA LEU A 327 4.84 -25.58 0.16
C LEU A 327 4.55 -25.84 -1.32
N LEU A 328 5.08 -25.03 -2.23
CA LEU A 328 4.96 -25.25 -3.67
C LEU A 328 5.61 -26.58 -4.08
N VAL A 329 6.81 -26.87 -3.59
CA VAL A 329 7.51 -28.13 -3.87
C VAL A 329 6.67 -29.33 -3.41
N CYS A 330 6.11 -29.26 -2.20
CA CYS A 330 5.17 -30.25 -1.68
C CYS A 330 3.95 -30.42 -2.62
N LEU A 331 3.32 -29.32 -3.04
CA LEU A 331 2.18 -29.33 -3.97
C LEU A 331 2.54 -30.02 -5.30
N ILE A 332 3.67 -29.66 -5.91
CA ILE A 332 4.11 -30.21 -7.20
C ILE A 332 4.40 -31.71 -7.08
N LEU A 333 5.23 -32.10 -6.11
CA LEU A 333 5.72 -33.48 -6.02
C LEU A 333 4.67 -34.46 -5.50
N ARG A 334 3.80 -34.02 -4.59
CA ARG A 334 2.73 -34.87 -4.02
C ARG A 334 1.45 -34.80 -4.86
N GLY A 335 1.23 -33.72 -5.60
CA GLY A 335 0.03 -33.54 -6.45
C GLY A 335 0.17 -34.05 -7.88
N SER A 336 1.39 -34.13 -8.43
CA SER A 336 1.58 -34.56 -9.83
C SER A 336 1.12 -36.00 -10.06
N PRO A 337 0.46 -36.30 -11.19
CA PRO A 337 0.18 -37.67 -11.59
C PRO A 337 1.47 -38.49 -11.74
N LEU A 338 1.46 -39.75 -11.30
CA LEU A 338 2.61 -40.66 -11.43
C LEU A 338 3.08 -40.81 -12.88
N SER A 339 2.16 -40.76 -13.84
CA SER A 339 2.48 -40.83 -15.28
C SER A 339 3.29 -39.62 -15.75
N THR A 340 3.02 -38.42 -15.21
CA THR A 340 3.77 -37.19 -15.48
C THR A 340 5.16 -37.26 -14.84
N LEU A 341 5.23 -37.67 -13.56
CA LEU A 341 6.50 -37.86 -12.86
C LEU A 341 7.40 -38.86 -13.59
N TYR A 342 6.85 -40.01 -14.01
CA TYR A 342 7.56 -40.99 -14.82
C TYR A 342 8.08 -40.37 -16.13
N LYS A 343 7.23 -39.65 -16.87
CA LYS A 343 7.65 -39.02 -18.14
C LYS A 343 8.81 -38.05 -17.98
N VAL A 344 8.84 -37.28 -16.90
CA VAL A 344 9.89 -36.30 -16.59
C VAL A 344 11.17 -36.99 -16.13
N PHE A 345 11.09 -37.93 -15.19
CA PHE A 345 12.26 -38.52 -14.54
C PHE A 345 12.79 -39.82 -15.18
N ARG A 346 12.08 -40.44 -16.14
CA ARG A 346 12.50 -41.69 -16.80
C ARG A 346 13.87 -41.63 -17.48
N ARG A 347 14.36 -40.44 -17.81
CA ARG A 347 15.65 -40.23 -18.53
C ARG A 347 16.80 -39.86 -17.59
N GLY A 348 16.60 -39.88 -16.28
CA GLY A 348 17.59 -39.35 -15.35
C GLY A 348 17.18 -38.02 -14.72
N MET A 349 17.98 -37.55 -13.76
CA MET A 349 17.87 -36.20 -13.19
C MET A 349 18.67 -35.16 -13.99
N SER A 350 19.60 -35.61 -14.83
CA SER A 350 20.42 -34.75 -15.68
C SER A 350 19.57 -33.99 -16.70
N GLY A 351 19.62 -32.65 -16.64
CA GLY A 351 18.89 -31.78 -17.56
C GLY A 351 17.41 -31.58 -17.23
N VAL A 352 16.94 -32.01 -16.05
CA VAL A 352 15.59 -31.68 -15.58
C VAL A 352 15.64 -30.32 -14.87
N ALA A 353 14.80 -29.38 -15.33
CA ALA A 353 14.85 -28.00 -14.89
C ALA A 353 14.65 -27.82 -13.37
N VAL A 354 13.87 -28.67 -12.69
CA VAL A 354 13.63 -28.54 -11.23
C VAL A 354 14.89 -28.58 -10.36
N PHE A 355 15.97 -29.23 -10.83
CA PHE A 355 17.27 -29.25 -10.13
C PHE A 355 18.15 -28.03 -10.44
N SER A 356 17.74 -27.20 -11.41
CA SER A 356 18.48 -25.98 -11.77
C SER A 356 18.30 -24.92 -10.68
N PRO A 357 19.35 -24.11 -10.43
CA PRO A 357 19.29 -23.07 -9.41
C PRO A 357 18.26 -21.99 -9.76
N LEU A 358 17.60 -21.48 -8.73
CA LEU A 358 16.73 -20.31 -8.78
C LEU A 358 17.55 -19.07 -9.13
N ASN A 359 17.05 -18.30 -10.09
CA ASN A 359 17.59 -16.98 -10.38
C ASN A 359 16.90 -15.94 -9.46
N SER A 360 17.69 -15.24 -8.64
CA SER A 360 17.19 -14.22 -7.71
C SER A 360 16.64 -12.97 -8.40
N SER A 361 16.92 -12.76 -9.69
CA SER A 361 16.38 -11.62 -10.44
C SER A 361 14.95 -11.84 -10.96
N VAL A 362 14.46 -13.08 -10.91
CA VAL A 362 13.18 -13.53 -11.45
C VAL A 362 12.15 -13.67 -10.32
N PRO A 363 10.83 -13.50 -10.60
CA PRO A 363 9.80 -13.71 -9.60
C PRO A 363 9.79 -15.12 -9.01
N ALA A 364 9.48 -15.22 -7.71
CA ALA A 364 9.38 -16.50 -7.03
C ALA A 364 8.38 -17.44 -7.74
N PRO A 365 8.73 -18.72 -7.99
CA PRO A 365 7.87 -19.64 -8.75
C PRO A 365 6.44 -19.79 -8.20
N TRP A 366 6.26 -19.71 -6.88
CA TRP A 366 4.95 -19.83 -6.25
C TRP A 366 4.04 -18.61 -6.56
N LEU A 367 4.62 -17.44 -6.81
CA LEU A 367 3.87 -16.26 -7.26
C LEU A 367 3.51 -16.34 -8.73
N VAL A 368 4.43 -16.84 -9.56
CA VAL A 368 4.14 -17.11 -10.98
C VAL A 368 2.98 -18.10 -11.10
N LEU A 369 2.96 -19.13 -10.23
CA LEU A 369 1.85 -20.08 -10.16
C LEU A 369 0.54 -19.38 -9.77
N THR A 370 0.54 -18.60 -8.69
CA THR A 370 -0.69 -18.02 -8.11
C THR A 370 -1.18 -16.75 -8.84
N SER A 371 -0.39 -16.17 -9.74
CA SER A 371 -0.76 -14.98 -10.54
C SER A 371 -0.18 -15.00 -11.95
N PRO A 372 -0.56 -16.00 -12.79
CA PRO A 372 0.00 -16.16 -14.12
C PRO A 372 -0.29 -14.97 -15.05
N HIS A 373 -1.38 -14.24 -14.81
CA HIS A 373 -1.76 -13.03 -15.56
C HIS A 373 -0.77 -11.87 -15.38
N LEU A 374 -0.11 -11.77 -14.21
CA LEU A 374 0.93 -10.78 -13.96
C LEU A 374 2.30 -11.20 -14.54
N PHE A 375 2.46 -12.48 -14.87
CA PHE A 375 3.72 -13.05 -15.36
C PHE A 375 3.50 -13.81 -16.67
N PRO A 376 3.09 -13.12 -17.76
CA PRO A 376 2.76 -13.77 -19.03
C PRO A 376 3.97 -14.44 -19.69
N VAL A 377 5.17 -13.89 -19.47
CA VAL A 377 6.43 -14.46 -19.96
C VAL A 377 7.17 -15.09 -18.78
N PRO A 378 7.47 -16.40 -18.81
CA PRO A 378 8.27 -17.04 -17.78
C PRO A 378 9.68 -16.43 -17.73
N GLN A 379 10.22 -16.25 -16.53
CA GLN A 379 11.63 -15.86 -16.30
C GLN A 379 12.01 -14.43 -16.72
N THR A 380 11.07 -13.48 -16.75
CA THR A 380 11.38 -12.06 -17.00
C THR A 380 11.69 -11.30 -15.72
N ASN A 381 12.68 -10.40 -15.79
CA ASN A 381 12.94 -9.43 -14.72
C ASN A 381 11.82 -8.37 -14.70
N ILE A 382 11.73 -7.60 -13.60
CA ILE A 382 10.77 -6.49 -13.45
C ILE A 382 10.82 -5.49 -14.61
N SER A 383 12.03 -5.13 -15.03
CA SER A 383 12.25 -4.16 -16.10
C SER A 383 11.57 -4.58 -17.39
N ASP A 384 11.51 -5.89 -17.61
CA ASP A 384 11.08 -6.52 -18.86
C ASP A 384 9.60 -6.89 -18.83
N LEU A 385 8.92 -6.71 -17.67
CA LEU A 385 7.48 -6.88 -17.57
C LEU A 385 6.76 -5.81 -18.40
N PRO A 386 5.61 -6.15 -19.02
CA PRO A 386 4.76 -5.15 -19.66
C PRO A 386 4.27 -4.11 -18.65
N ASP A 387 3.91 -2.92 -19.15
CA ASP A 387 3.51 -1.78 -18.31
C ASP A 387 2.42 -2.14 -17.31
N GLY A 388 1.36 -2.85 -17.76
CA GLY A 388 0.22 -3.23 -16.94
C GLY A 388 0.62 -4.04 -15.71
N PRO A 389 1.20 -5.24 -15.87
CA PRO A 389 1.69 -6.05 -14.75
C PRO A 389 2.72 -5.35 -13.85
N ALA A 390 3.67 -4.59 -14.43
CA ALA A 390 4.68 -3.87 -13.65
C ALA A 390 4.03 -2.84 -12.71
N ILE A 391 3.08 -2.06 -13.24
CA ILE A 391 2.31 -1.09 -12.46
C ILE A 391 1.41 -1.79 -11.44
N ALA A 392 0.80 -2.92 -11.82
CA ALA A 392 -0.10 -3.66 -10.95
C ALA A 392 0.59 -4.16 -9.68
N LEU A 393 1.84 -4.61 -9.77
CA LEU A 393 2.62 -5.03 -8.62
C LEU A 393 2.86 -3.87 -7.64
N GLU A 394 3.36 -2.72 -8.12
CA GLU A 394 3.61 -1.55 -7.25
C GLU A 394 2.30 -0.97 -6.69
N LEU A 395 1.23 -0.92 -7.49
CA LEU A 395 -0.09 -0.46 -7.06
C LEU A 395 -0.70 -1.40 -5.99
N SER A 396 -0.50 -2.72 -6.12
CA SER A 396 -0.98 -3.69 -5.13
C SER A 396 -0.31 -3.49 -3.77
N VAL A 397 1.00 -3.21 -3.75
CA VAL A 397 1.74 -2.88 -2.52
C VAL A 397 1.24 -1.57 -1.96
N LEU A 398 1.08 -0.54 -2.80
CA LEU A 398 0.62 0.79 -2.39
C LEU A 398 -0.74 0.72 -1.70
N VAL A 399 -1.72 0.05 -2.30
CA VAL A 399 -3.09 0.00 -1.78
C VAL A 399 -3.18 -0.82 -0.49
N ALA A 400 -2.31 -1.83 -0.33
CA ALA A 400 -2.31 -2.69 0.84
C ALA A 400 -1.65 -2.08 2.09
N GLN A 401 -0.90 -0.97 1.96
CA GLN A 401 -0.20 -0.34 3.09
C GLN A 401 -1.15 0.13 4.21
N PRO A 402 -0.69 0.15 5.48
CA PRO A 402 -1.42 0.73 6.63
C PRO A 402 -1.58 2.25 6.56
N GLN A 403 -0.71 2.92 5.81
CA GLN A 403 -0.80 4.34 5.55
C GLN A 403 -0.21 4.65 4.17
N ALA A 404 -0.49 5.84 3.65
CA ALA A 404 0.10 6.33 2.41
C ALA A 404 1.64 6.35 2.49
N SER A 405 2.28 5.53 1.66
CA SER A 405 3.69 5.71 1.32
C SER A 405 3.78 6.72 0.18
N TRP A 406 4.08 7.98 0.50
CA TRP A 406 4.17 9.05 -0.48
C TRP A 406 5.20 8.77 -1.59
N PRO A 407 6.41 8.22 -1.31
CA PRO A 407 7.36 7.87 -2.38
C PRO A 407 6.81 6.79 -3.31
N LEU A 408 6.14 5.78 -2.76
CA LEU A 408 5.53 4.72 -3.57
C LEU A 408 4.35 5.24 -4.40
N LEU A 409 3.53 6.13 -3.83
CA LEU A 409 2.46 6.82 -4.55
C LEU A 409 3.02 7.57 -5.75
N LEU A 410 4.07 8.37 -5.54
CA LEU A 410 4.69 9.14 -6.61
C LEU A 410 5.30 8.23 -7.69
N LYS A 411 5.96 7.15 -7.28
CA LYS A 411 6.49 6.14 -8.20
C LYS A 411 5.38 5.53 -9.06
N VAL A 412 4.26 5.09 -8.47
CA VAL A 412 3.13 4.51 -9.21
C VAL A 412 2.53 5.51 -10.22
N LEU A 413 2.48 6.79 -9.87
CA LEU A 413 1.96 7.83 -10.77
C LEU A 413 2.92 8.12 -11.94
N THR A 414 4.24 8.06 -11.72
CA THR A 414 5.27 8.49 -12.68
C THR A 414 5.87 7.35 -13.52
N MET A 415 5.80 6.12 -13.03
CA MET A 415 6.35 4.94 -13.72
C MET A 415 5.74 4.69 -15.11
N ARG A 416 6.52 4.05 -15.99
CA ARG A 416 6.16 3.66 -17.36
C ARG A 416 5.55 4.82 -18.14
N HIS A 417 6.26 5.94 -18.19
CA HIS A 417 5.84 7.17 -18.89
C HIS A 417 4.48 7.69 -18.40
N CYS A 418 4.31 7.80 -17.08
CA CYS A 418 3.12 8.36 -16.44
C CYS A 418 1.81 7.68 -16.89
N ARG A 419 1.84 6.35 -17.10
CA ARG A 419 0.70 5.61 -17.68
C ARG A 419 -0.57 5.73 -16.85
N ILE A 420 -0.46 5.69 -15.52
CA ILE A 420 -1.60 5.88 -14.60
C ILE A 420 -2.21 7.27 -14.77
N ILE A 421 -1.38 8.32 -14.77
CA ILE A 421 -1.83 9.72 -14.99
C ILE A 421 -2.63 9.82 -16.29
N ARG A 422 -2.12 9.24 -17.39
CA ARG A 422 -2.80 9.23 -18.70
C ARG A 422 -4.17 8.55 -18.65
N VAL A 423 -4.29 7.43 -17.93
CA VAL A 423 -5.56 6.70 -17.77
C VAL A 423 -6.57 7.56 -17.00
N ILE A 424 -6.16 8.16 -15.89
CA ILE A 424 -7.03 9.00 -15.05
C ILE A 424 -7.48 10.25 -15.80
N LEU A 425 -6.57 10.98 -16.44
CA LEU A 425 -6.90 12.18 -17.22
C LEU A 425 -7.84 11.86 -18.38
N ARG A 426 -7.64 10.75 -19.08
CA ARG A 426 -8.53 10.33 -20.18
C ARG A 426 -9.95 10.05 -19.70
N HIS A 427 -10.12 9.54 -18.49
CA HIS A 427 -11.43 9.27 -17.91
C HIS A 427 -12.16 10.57 -17.54
N PHE A 428 -11.51 11.45 -16.77
CA PHE A 428 -12.14 12.69 -16.28
C PHE A 428 -12.26 13.80 -17.34
N LYS A 429 -11.63 13.60 -18.50
CA LYS A 429 -11.74 14.44 -19.71
C LYS A 429 -13.14 15.01 -19.98
N LYS A 430 -14.19 14.19 -19.89
CA LYS A 430 -15.57 14.60 -20.22
C LYS A 430 -16.31 15.31 -19.07
N GLN A 431 -15.87 15.11 -17.83
CA GLN A 431 -16.55 15.59 -16.63
C GLN A 431 -16.02 16.96 -16.18
N CYS A 432 -14.79 17.34 -16.58
CA CYS A 432 -14.18 18.61 -16.21
C CYS A 432 -14.34 19.74 -17.24
N GLY A 433 -14.96 19.49 -18.40
CA GLY A 433 -15.13 20.51 -19.46
C GLY A 433 -15.99 21.72 -19.05
N GLU A 434 -16.77 21.61 -17.97
CA GLU A 434 -17.68 22.66 -17.48
C GLU A 434 -17.41 23.09 -16.03
N VAL A 435 -16.48 22.42 -15.32
CA VAL A 435 -16.26 22.66 -13.88
C VAL A 435 -15.13 23.65 -13.69
N VAL A 436 -15.48 24.78 -13.07
CA VAL A 436 -14.57 25.91 -12.91
C VAL A 436 -14.29 26.14 -11.42
N LEU A 437 -13.00 26.22 -11.06
CA LEU A 437 -12.55 26.43 -9.68
C LEU A 437 -12.30 27.91 -9.41
N ARG A 438 -12.52 28.35 -8.16
CA ARG A 438 -12.05 29.63 -7.66
C ARG A 438 -10.74 29.44 -6.88
N PRO A 439 -9.73 30.30 -7.05
CA PRO A 439 -8.48 30.22 -6.33
C PRO A 439 -8.70 30.41 -4.82
N ALA A 440 -7.90 29.73 -4.02
CA ALA A 440 -7.90 29.86 -2.57
C ALA A 440 -6.98 31.01 -2.18
N CYS A 441 -7.51 32.22 -1.98
CA CYS A 441 -6.67 33.37 -1.60
C CYS A 441 -6.08 33.18 -0.19
N PRO A 442 -4.74 33.20 -0.02
CA PRO A 442 -4.09 33.03 1.29
C PRO A 442 -4.08 34.30 2.16
N ILE A 443 -4.43 35.46 1.60
CA ILE A 443 -4.45 36.74 2.30
C ILE A 443 -5.85 36.97 2.89
N VAL A 444 -6.16 36.32 4.01
CA VAL A 444 -7.33 36.68 4.82
C VAL A 444 -6.84 37.13 6.19
N SER A 445 -6.68 38.44 6.34
CA SER A 445 -6.51 39.15 7.61
C SER A 445 -7.85 39.50 8.27
N ASP A 446 -8.93 38.81 7.93
CA ASP A 446 -10.24 38.94 8.59
C ASP A 446 -10.60 37.64 9.33
N ALA A 447 -9.99 37.47 10.51
CA ALA A 447 -10.34 36.47 11.51
C ALA A 447 -11.78 36.62 12.08
N GLN A 448 -12.65 37.44 11.50
CA GLN A 448 -14.00 37.70 12.01
C GLN A 448 -15.14 37.47 11.01
N GLN A 449 -14.91 37.32 9.70
CA GLN A 449 -16.01 37.17 8.73
C GLN A 449 -15.91 35.97 7.75
N GLN A 450 -14.79 35.23 7.70
CA GLN A 450 -14.77 33.85 7.18
C GLN A 450 -14.92 32.82 8.32
N LYS A 451 -15.96 33.01 9.12
CA LYS A 451 -16.51 31.97 10.01
C LYS A 451 -17.39 31.00 9.21
N GLY A 452 -16.90 30.59 8.04
CA GLY A 452 -17.36 29.39 7.35
C GLY A 452 -16.37 28.30 7.71
N ASP A 453 -16.77 27.43 8.61
CA ASP A 453 -15.95 26.40 9.24
C ASP A 453 -15.11 25.60 8.23
N LEU A 454 -13.81 25.89 8.12
CA LEU A 454 -12.85 24.89 7.64
C LEU A 454 -12.80 23.79 8.71
N GLU A 455 -13.62 22.76 8.49
CA GLU A 455 -13.95 21.77 9.51
C GLU A 455 -12.69 21.04 10.01
N GLN A 456 -12.42 21.22 11.31
CA GLN A 456 -11.41 20.47 12.02
C GLN A 456 -11.96 19.08 12.32
N CYS A 457 -11.16 18.04 12.13
CA CYS A 457 -11.59 16.67 12.49
C CYS A 457 -11.80 16.45 14.00
N GLY A 458 -11.43 17.43 14.84
CA GLY A 458 -11.50 17.34 16.30
C GLY A 458 -10.47 16.39 16.93
N GLY A 459 -9.64 15.72 16.13
CA GLY A 459 -8.58 14.83 16.61
C GLY A 459 -7.39 15.60 17.19
N PHE A 460 -6.68 14.99 18.13
CA PHE A 460 -5.47 15.54 18.73
C PHE A 460 -4.39 15.81 17.66
N LEU A 461 -3.63 16.91 17.79
CA LEU A 461 -2.67 17.42 16.79
C LEU A 461 -3.29 17.92 15.46
N CYS A 462 -4.60 18.20 15.41
CA CYS A 462 -5.22 18.81 14.22
C CYS A 462 -4.85 20.30 14.10
N CYS A 463 -4.15 20.69 13.02
CA CYS A 463 -3.62 22.06 12.83
C CYS A 463 -4.66 23.10 12.38
N GLY A 464 -5.94 22.74 12.23
CA GLY A 464 -7.00 23.66 11.81
C GLY A 464 -6.96 24.12 10.34
N LYS A 465 -5.90 23.81 9.59
CA LYS A 465 -5.66 24.23 8.20
C LYS A 465 -6.44 23.44 7.14
N GLY A 466 -7.47 22.67 7.51
CA GLY A 466 -8.24 21.84 6.59
C GLY A 466 -7.49 20.64 5.98
N GLU A 467 -6.26 20.35 6.43
CA GLU A 467 -5.46 19.22 5.92
C GLU A 467 -6.00 17.83 6.33
N CYS A 468 -6.99 17.78 7.22
CA CYS A 468 -7.67 16.58 7.66
C CYS A 468 -8.90 16.23 6.80
N SER A 469 -9.39 17.16 5.96
CA SER A 469 -10.54 16.96 5.07
C SER A 469 -10.10 17.05 3.60
N LEU A 470 -10.68 16.21 2.73
CA LEU A 470 -10.33 16.18 1.30
C LEU A 470 -11.36 16.94 0.43
N GLY A 471 -12.61 17.06 0.92
CA GLY A 471 -13.73 17.78 0.29
C GLY A 471 -13.59 19.30 0.23
N VAL A 472 -14.43 19.98 -0.54
CA VAL A 472 -14.52 21.47 -0.58
C VAL A 472 -15.48 21.98 0.51
N SER A 473 -16.48 21.18 0.89
CA SER A 473 -17.45 21.51 1.94
C SER A 473 -17.92 20.28 2.74
N PRO A 474 -18.44 20.49 3.97
CA PRO A 474 -19.06 19.45 4.81
C PRO A 474 -20.15 18.60 4.13
N SER A 475 -20.84 19.20 3.17
CA SER A 475 -22.00 18.62 2.47
C SER A 475 -21.61 17.66 1.35
N GLU A 476 -20.37 17.71 0.87
CA GLU A 476 -19.90 16.83 -0.19
C GLU A 476 -19.53 15.46 0.39
N GLN A 477 -20.36 14.45 0.13
CA GLN A 477 -20.06 13.08 0.53
C GLN A 477 -18.92 12.46 -0.31
N HIS A 478 -18.71 12.96 -1.53
CA HIS A 478 -17.76 12.41 -2.49
C HIS A 478 -16.84 13.46 -3.07
N LEU A 479 -15.61 13.04 -3.40
CA LEU A 479 -14.57 13.88 -3.95
C LEU A 479 -14.92 14.33 -5.38
N PRO A 480 -14.92 15.64 -5.67
CA PRO A 480 -15.28 16.11 -7.01
C PRO A 480 -14.18 15.77 -8.03
N PRO A 481 -14.53 15.41 -9.28
CA PRO A 481 -13.59 15.16 -10.37
C PRO A 481 -12.55 16.27 -10.57
N SER A 482 -12.95 17.53 -10.39
CA SER A 482 -12.08 18.70 -10.50
C SER A 482 -10.93 18.67 -9.50
N LYS A 483 -11.17 18.24 -8.25
CA LYS A 483 -10.09 18.10 -7.25
C LYS A 483 -9.14 16.97 -7.58
N ILE A 484 -9.63 15.86 -8.13
CA ILE A 484 -8.78 14.75 -8.58
C ILE A 484 -7.86 15.22 -9.71
N VAL A 485 -8.43 15.90 -10.72
CA VAL A 485 -7.66 16.43 -11.86
C VAL A 485 -6.66 17.50 -11.43
N LEU A 486 -7.05 18.44 -10.57
CA LEU A 486 -6.16 19.45 -10.01
C LEU A 486 -4.99 18.81 -9.27
N SER A 487 -5.27 17.84 -8.39
CA SER A 487 -4.25 17.15 -7.60
C SER A 487 -3.27 16.37 -8.48
N LEU A 488 -3.80 15.68 -9.48
CA LEU A 488 -3.02 14.90 -10.42
C LEU A 488 -2.07 15.78 -11.26
N ILE A 489 -2.59 16.90 -11.78
CA ILE A 489 -1.80 17.83 -12.60
C ILE A 489 -0.81 18.59 -11.72
N TYR A 490 -1.15 18.95 -10.50
CA TYR A 490 -0.22 19.58 -9.56
C TYR A 490 1.02 18.70 -9.34
N ILE A 491 0.81 17.41 -9.03
CA ILE A 491 1.91 16.44 -8.86
C ILE A 491 2.73 16.32 -10.15
N MET A 492 2.06 16.23 -11.30
CA MET A 492 2.72 16.13 -12.59
C MET A 492 3.56 17.37 -12.93
N THR A 493 3.06 18.58 -12.65
CA THR A 493 3.77 19.85 -12.83
C THR A 493 5.01 19.90 -11.93
N MET A 494 4.86 19.53 -10.66
CA MET A 494 5.96 19.61 -9.70
C MET A 494 7.07 18.59 -9.94
N VAL A 495 6.74 17.40 -10.43
CA VAL A 495 7.67 16.26 -10.50
C VAL A 495 8.05 15.87 -11.94
N GLY A 496 7.16 16.10 -12.91
CA GLY A 496 7.33 15.65 -14.29
C GLY A 496 8.54 16.29 -14.99
N THR A 497 9.07 15.56 -15.98
CA THR A 497 10.05 16.11 -16.93
C THR A 497 9.36 16.95 -18.00
N GLN A 498 10.15 17.73 -18.75
CA GLN A 498 9.62 18.46 -19.92
C GLN A 498 8.98 17.49 -20.93
N HIS A 499 9.57 16.30 -21.11
CA HIS A 499 9.04 15.23 -21.94
C HIS A 499 7.69 14.71 -21.43
N ASP A 500 7.56 14.46 -20.12
CA ASP A 500 6.30 13.98 -19.54
C ASP A 500 5.17 15.00 -19.74
N LEU A 501 5.45 16.29 -19.49
CA LEU A 501 4.51 17.38 -19.71
C LEU A 501 4.06 17.44 -21.17
N ALA A 502 5.00 17.40 -22.12
CA ALA A 502 4.67 17.46 -23.54
C ALA A 502 3.86 16.25 -24.03
N HIS A 503 4.12 15.03 -23.53
CA HIS A 503 3.48 13.81 -24.03
C HIS A 503 2.26 13.34 -23.23
N VAL A 504 2.02 13.88 -22.04
CA VAL A 504 0.89 13.50 -21.19
C VAL A 504 -0.08 14.66 -20.95
N LEU A 505 0.41 15.86 -20.59
CA LEU A 505 -0.44 17.00 -20.28
C LEU A 505 -1.04 17.58 -21.58
N ILE A 506 -0.21 17.97 -22.54
CA ILE A 506 -0.69 18.60 -23.79
C ILE A 506 -1.72 17.73 -24.53
N PRO A 507 -1.48 16.43 -24.78
CA PRO A 507 -2.47 15.60 -25.48
C PRO A 507 -3.74 15.36 -24.66
N ALA A 508 -3.68 15.50 -23.33
CA ALA A 508 -4.88 15.45 -22.50
C ALA A 508 -5.71 16.73 -22.65
N LEU A 509 -5.05 17.90 -22.67
CA LEU A 509 -5.68 19.21 -22.85
C LEU A 509 -6.30 19.37 -24.24
N GLU A 510 -5.55 19.11 -25.32
CA GLU A 510 -6.03 19.19 -26.70
C GLU A 510 -7.26 18.31 -26.94
N LYS A 511 -7.25 17.13 -26.33
CA LYS A 511 -8.38 16.22 -26.45
C LYS A 511 -9.58 16.76 -25.66
N SER A 512 -9.38 17.38 -24.50
CA SER A 512 -10.43 17.75 -23.54
C SER A 512 -11.44 18.75 -24.11
N SER A 513 -10.95 19.79 -24.79
CA SER A 513 -11.77 20.77 -25.50
C SER A 513 -10.99 21.40 -26.64
N ASN A 514 -11.71 21.84 -27.69
CA ASN A 514 -11.10 22.52 -28.83
C ASN A 514 -10.59 23.94 -28.47
N THR A 515 -10.98 24.47 -27.31
CA THR A 515 -10.65 25.81 -26.83
C THR A 515 -9.91 25.77 -25.50
N TRP A 516 -9.18 24.69 -25.20
CA TRP A 516 -8.52 24.50 -23.91
C TRP A 516 -7.56 25.65 -23.56
N GLY A 517 -6.92 26.26 -24.56
CA GLY A 517 -5.98 27.36 -24.40
C GLY A 517 -6.64 28.72 -24.20
N SER A 518 -7.96 28.87 -24.35
CA SER A 518 -8.62 30.19 -24.30
C SER A 518 -8.46 30.89 -22.95
N CYS A 519 -8.24 30.15 -21.87
CA CYS A 519 -7.95 30.72 -20.54
C CYS A 519 -6.55 31.34 -20.41
N LEU A 520 -5.64 31.07 -21.35
CA LEU A 520 -4.32 31.70 -21.43
C LEU A 520 -4.31 32.95 -22.30
N ASP A 521 -5.45 33.36 -22.87
CA ASP A 521 -5.54 34.61 -23.61
C ASP A 521 -5.47 35.81 -22.64
N ARG A 522 -4.82 36.90 -23.06
CA ARG A 522 -4.70 38.13 -22.26
C ARG A 522 -6.05 38.70 -21.82
N ARG A 523 -7.14 38.41 -22.53
CA ARG A 523 -8.51 38.80 -22.15
C ARG A 523 -9.07 38.02 -20.96
N GLN A 524 -8.40 36.96 -20.51
CA GLN A 524 -8.88 36.05 -19.46
C GLN A 524 -8.00 36.07 -18.19
N VAL A 525 -6.98 36.94 -18.11
CA VAL A 525 -6.04 37.03 -16.96
C VAL A 525 -6.75 37.22 -15.62
N TRP A 526 -7.71 38.14 -15.58
CA TRP A 526 -8.57 38.46 -14.43
C TRP A 526 -9.54 37.34 -14.03
N ASN A 527 -9.72 36.30 -14.85
CA ASN A 527 -10.75 35.30 -14.63
C ASN A 527 -10.37 34.40 -13.44
N GLN A 528 -11.05 34.64 -12.31
CA GLN A 528 -10.92 33.83 -11.10
C GLN A 528 -11.60 32.47 -11.23
N SER A 529 -12.38 32.27 -12.28
CA SER A 529 -13.01 30.99 -12.56
C SER A 529 -12.09 30.25 -13.54
N ARG A 530 -11.20 29.40 -13.00
CA ARG A 530 -10.14 28.71 -13.76
C ARG A 530 -10.41 27.21 -13.93
N PRO A 531 -9.98 26.62 -15.05
CA PRO A 531 -10.00 25.16 -15.18
C PRO A 531 -9.01 24.51 -14.19
N PRO A 532 -9.28 23.28 -13.72
CA PRO A 532 -8.47 22.62 -12.70
C PRO A 532 -6.98 22.50 -13.03
N TRP A 533 -6.65 22.34 -14.31
CA TRP A 533 -5.27 22.24 -14.76
C TRP A 533 -4.50 23.56 -14.65
N LEU A 534 -5.17 24.69 -14.92
CA LEU A 534 -4.53 26.01 -14.87
C LEU A 534 -4.27 26.40 -13.42
N GLU A 535 -5.24 26.17 -12.55
CA GLU A 535 -5.08 26.41 -11.12
C GLU A 535 -3.96 25.57 -10.51
N ALA A 536 -3.81 24.31 -10.95
CA ALA A 536 -2.71 23.45 -10.52
C ALA A 536 -1.31 23.99 -10.90
N VAL A 537 -1.20 24.69 -12.03
CA VAL A 537 0.06 25.30 -12.50
C VAL A 537 0.32 26.65 -11.83
N ILE A 538 -0.73 27.39 -11.47
CA ILE A 538 -0.62 28.69 -10.80
C ILE A 538 -0.31 28.54 -9.31
N SER A 539 -0.92 27.58 -8.61
CA SER A 539 -0.79 27.42 -7.15
C SER A 539 0.67 27.41 -6.61
N PRO A 540 1.67 26.78 -7.27
CA PRO A 540 3.07 26.84 -6.82
C PRO A 540 3.69 28.25 -6.84
N LEU A 541 3.16 29.17 -7.65
CA LEU A 541 3.66 30.55 -7.73
C LEU A 541 3.24 31.39 -6.52
N GLU A 542 2.12 31.04 -5.88
CA GLU A 542 1.53 31.84 -4.84
C GLU A 542 2.49 32.21 -3.68
N PRO A 543 3.16 31.25 -3.01
CA PRO A 543 4.04 31.58 -1.90
C PRO A 543 5.26 32.42 -2.32
N VAL A 544 5.72 32.29 -3.57
CA VAL A 544 6.88 33.02 -4.10
C VAL A 544 6.53 34.47 -4.43
N LEU A 545 5.27 34.74 -4.77
CA LEU A 545 4.80 36.07 -5.18
C LEU A 545 4.30 36.95 -4.03
N MET A 546 4.10 36.38 -2.83
CA MET A 546 3.67 37.13 -1.64
C MET A 546 4.53 38.38 -1.33
N PRO A 547 5.87 38.34 -1.41
CA PRO A 547 6.69 39.53 -1.20
C PRO A 547 6.41 40.65 -2.21
N VAL A 548 6.04 40.31 -3.46
CA VAL A 548 5.65 41.30 -4.48
C VAL A 548 4.35 41.98 -4.07
N VAL A 549 3.37 41.21 -3.58
CA VAL A 549 2.10 41.73 -3.11
C VAL A 549 2.30 42.67 -1.92
N GLU A 550 3.08 42.27 -0.92
CA GLU A 550 3.41 43.12 0.23
C GLU A 550 4.11 44.41 -0.19
N THR A 551 5.06 44.32 -1.13
CA THR A 551 5.78 45.48 -1.66
C THR A 551 4.81 46.43 -2.38
N LEU A 552 3.95 45.92 -3.26
CA LEU A 552 2.98 46.74 -3.98
C LEU A 552 1.97 47.43 -3.07
N LEU A 553 1.49 46.72 -2.05
CA LEU A 553 0.60 47.30 -1.05
C LEU A 553 1.33 48.39 -0.25
N SER A 554 2.60 48.19 0.10
CA SER A 554 3.40 49.19 0.81
C SER A 554 3.61 50.46 -0.04
N VAL A 555 3.95 50.31 -1.32
CA VAL A 555 4.18 51.42 -2.26
C VAL A 555 2.89 52.20 -2.50
N ALA A 556 1.75 51.52 -2.61
CA ALA A 556 0.44 52.16 -2.79
C ALA A 556 -0.03 52.99 -1.58
N THR A 557 0.53 52.77 -0.39
CA THR A 557 0.22 53.60 0.80
C THR A 557 1.02 54.90 0.87
N VAL A 558 2.09 55.03 0.07
CA VAL A 558 2.91 56.25 0.01
C VAL A 558 2.19 57.30 -0.85
N ARG A 559 1.88 58.47 -0.25
CA ARG A 559 1.18 59.55 -0.96
C ARG A 559 1.96 60.03 -2.18
N GLY A 560 1.35 59.96 -3.36
CA GLY A 560 1.84 60.56 -4.60
C GLY A 560 2.43 59.57 -5.61
N CYS A 561 2.51 58.27 -5.31
CA CYS A 561 2.96 57.27 -6.27
C CYS A 561 1.90 57.02 -7.34
N SER A 562 2.29 57.08 -8.62
CA SER A 562 1.41 56.76 -9.74
C SER A 562 1.27 55.24 -9.94
N ILE A 563 0.20 54.82 -10.60
CA ILE A 563 -0.01 53.39 -10.93
C ILE A 563 1.13 52.87 -11.82
N ASP A 564 1.65 53.69 -12.73
CA ASP A 564 2.76 53.34 -13.62
C ASP A 564 4.06 53.11 -12.84
N GLU A 565 4.36 53.94 -11.84
CA GLU A 565 5.50 53.73 -10.93
C GLU A 565 5.35 52.44 -10.12
N ALA A 566 4.13 52.10 -9.69
CA ALA A 566 3.87 50.85 -8.98
C ALA A 566 4.03 49.62 -9.89
N MET A 567 3.63 49.71 -11.17
CA MET A 567 3.87 48.64 -12.16
C MET A 567 5.36 48.47 -12.45
N ASP A 568 6.13 49.57 -12.50
CA ASP A 568 7.57 49.51 -12.64
C ASP A 568 8.24 48.81 -11.46
N VAL A 569 7.79 49.08 -10.23
CA VAL A 569 8.25 48.35 -9.04
C VAL A 569 7.85 46.88 -9.10
N ALA A 570 6.63 46.56 -9.54
CA ALA A 570 6.18 45.18 -9.70
C ALA A 570 7.13 44.39 -10.62
N MET A 571 7.45 44.96 -11.79
CA MET A 571 8.33 44.33 -12.77
C MET A 571 9.78 44.22 -12.25
N ASP A 572 10.30 45.22 -11.55
CA ASP A 572 11.64 45.16 -10.95
C ASP A 572 11.71 44.07 -9.86
N CYS A 573 10.66 43.93 -9.05
CA CYS A 573 10.53 42.83 -8.09
C CYS A 573 10.47 41.46 -8.78
N LEU A 574 9.70 41.32 -9.87
CA LEU A 574 9.60 40.08 -10.62
C LEU A 574 10.95 39.67 -11.24
N ILE A 575 11.69 40.62 -11.82
CA ILE A 575 13.03 40.39 -12.37
C ILE A 575 13.98 39.88 -11.27
N GLN A 576 13.94 40.48 -10.08
CA GLN A 576 14.78 40.06 -8.94
C GLN A 576 14.38 38.69 -8.36
N LEU A 577 13.10 38.32 -8.47
CA LEU A 577 12.57 37.05 -7.95
C LEU A 577 12.66 35.89 -8.95
N THR A 578 13.20 36.11 -10.13
CA THR A 578 13.26 35.10 -11.20
C THR A 578 13.95 33.80 -10.74
N ASP A 579 15.04 33.92 -9.96
CA ASP A 579 15.77 32.77 -9.40
C ASP A 579 14.98 31.98 -8.35
N CYS A 580 13.95 32.61 -7.76
CA CYS A 580 13.06 32.00 -6.77
C CYS A 580 11.84 31.34 -7.40
N LEU A 581 11.59 31.55 -8.70
CA LEU A 581 10.44 30.95 -9.38
C LEU A 581 10.58 29.41 -9.41
N PRO A 582 9.49 28.66 -9.16
CA PRO A 582 9.54 27.21 -9.23
C PRO A 582 9.95 26.74 -10.64
N THR A 583 11.06 26.03 -10.74
CA THR A 583 11.56 25.47 -12.01
C THR A 583 10.56 24.52 -12.67
N SER A 584 9.69 23.89 -11.89
CA SER A 584 8.53 23.13 -12.35
C SER A 584 7.55 23.97 -13.18
N VAL A 585 7.24 25.18 -12.72
CA VAL A 585 6.32 26.09 -13.42
C VAL A 585 6.98 26.67 -14.65
N LEU A 586 8.25 27.05 -14.58
CA LEU A 586 9.01 27.52 -15.75
C LEU A 586 9.02 26.48 -16.89
N ARG A 587 9.35 25.21 -16.57
CA ARG A 587 9.31 24.11 -17.56
C ARG A 587 7.91 23.90 -18.15
N THR A 588 6.88 24.01 -17.32
CA THR A 588 5.49 23.86 -17.77
C THR A 588 5.06 25.01 -18.67
N ALA A 589 5.47 26.24 -18.36
CA ALA A 589 5.18 27.41 -19.18
C ALA A 589 5.81 27.29 -20.58
N VAL A 590 7.06 26.83 -20.68
CA VAL A 590 7.74 26.58 -21.96
C VAL A 590 6.98 25.52 -22.79
N VAL A 591 6.61 24.41 -22.18
CA VAL A 591 5.86 23.34 -22.88
C VAL A 591 4.48 23.81 -23.34
N LEU A 592 3.81 24.66 -22.55
CA LEU A 592 2.53 25.25 -22.92
C LEU A 592 2.68 26.25 -24.06
N GLU A 593 3.69 27.11 -24.01
CA GLU A 593 4.00 28.11 -25.03
C GLU A 593 4.27 27.49 -26.41
N ASP A 594 4.93 26.33 -26.46
CA ASP A 594 5.11 25.58 -27.70
C ASP A 594 3.82 24.95 -28.24
N ALA A 595 2.80 24.78 -27.39
CA ALA A 595 1.56 24.04 -27.69
C ALA A 595 0.31 24.93 -27.82
N ILE A 596 0.38 26.22 -27.47
CA ILE A 596 -0.81 27.09 -27.49
C ILE A 596 -1.40 27.22 -28.91
N PRO A 597 -2.73 27.24 -29.04
CA PRO A 597 -3.38 27.53 -30.32
C PRO A 597 -3.01 28.93 -30.85
N ALA A 598 -2.89 29.07 -32.18
CA ALA A 598 -2.47 30.32 -32.82
C ALA A 598 -3.43 31.51 -32.63
N ASP A 599 -4.67 31.26 -32.20
CA ASP A 599 -5.68 32.29 -31.88
C ASP A 599 -5.56 32.84 -30.45
N VAL A 600 -4.76 32.21 -29.58
CA VAL A 600 -4.57 32.60 -28.18
C VAL A 600 -3.34 33.49 -28.06
N HIS A 601 -3.51 34.66 -27.44
CA HIS A 601 -2.43 35.64 -27.28
C HIS A 601 -2.22 35.94 -25.79
N PRO A 602 -1.19 35.36 -25.13
CA PRO A 602 -0.85 35.63 -23.73
C PRO A 602 -0.37 37.07 -23.50
N VAL A 603 -0.46 37.56 -22.27
CA VAL A 603 0.11 38.87 -21.86
C VAL A 603 1.61 38.92 -22.19
N GLY A 604 2.03 39.98 -22.88
CA GLY A 604 3.43 40.17 -23.28
C GLY A 604 3.95 39.08 -24.23
N SER A 605 3.06 38.37 -24.93
CA SER A 605 3.39 37.19 -25.75
C SER A 605 4.12 36.08 -24.97
N SER A 606 3.92 35.99 -23.65
CA SER A 606 4.52 34.98 -22.80
C SER A 606 3.50 34.25 -21.92
N VAL A 607 3.46 32.92 -22.03
CA VAL A 607 2.62 32.09 -21.14
C VAL A 607 3.06 32.22 -19.67
N LEU A 608 4.36 32.33 -19.41
CA LEU A 608 4.87 32.51 -18.06
C LEU A 608 4.36 33.81 -17.43
N LEU A 609 4.45 34.92 -18.17
CA LEU A 609 3.98 36.22 -17.68
C LEU A 609 2.47 36.19 -17.40
N GLN A 610 1.69 35.57 -18.28
CA GLN A 610 0.25 35.33 -18.07
C GLN A 610 -0.02 34.60 -16.74
N LEU A 611 0.72 33.53 -16.44
CA LEU A 611 0.56 32.75 -15.19
C LEU A 611 0.91 33.57 -13.95
N VAL A 612 2.02 34.31 -13.99
CA VAL A 612 2.47 35.17 -12.88
C VAL A 612 1.48 36.29 -12.60
N VAL A 613 1.01 36.98 -13.65
CA VAL A 613 0.03 38.06 -13.51
C VAL A 613 -1.30 37.51 -12.99
N ALA A 614 -1.75 36.35 -13.47
CA ALA A 614 -2.96 35.71 -12.96
C ALA A 614 -2.83 35.36 -11.46
N ALA A 615 -1.67 34.87 -11.01
CA ALA A 615 -1.40 34.59 -9.61
C ALA A 615 -1.43 35.87 -8.75
N LEU A 616 -0.70 36.91 -9.17
CA LEU A 616 -0.66 38.21 -8.49
C LEU A 616 -2.06 38.83 -8.38
N TYR A 617 -2.84 38.76 -9.46
CA TYR A 617 -4.21 39.26 -9.49
C TYR A 617 -5.08 38.59 -8.42
N SER A 618 -5.02 37.25 -8.30
CA SER A 618 -5.77 36.51 -7.27
C SER A 618 -5.37 36.90 -5.85
N GLN A 619 -4.08 37.12 -5.59
CA GLN A 619 -3.60 37.52 -4.28
C GLN A 619 -3.99 38.95 -3.93
N LEU A 620 -3.85 39.89 -4.87
CA LEU A 620 -4.25 41.28 -4.68
C LEU A 620 -5.75 41.44 -4.50
N GLN A 621 -6.58 40.61 -5.13
CA GLN A 621 -8.02 40.56 -4.83
C GLN A 621 -8.32 40.08 -3.41
N GLY A 622 -7.47 39.22 -2.83
CA GLY A 622 -7.59 38.79 -1.44
C GLY A 622 -7.20 39.88 -0.43
N ALA A 623 -6.28 40.77 -0.80
CA ALA A 623 -5.90 41.92 0.02
C ALA A 623 -7.00 42.98 0.02
N ALA A 624 -7.65 43.21 1.18
CA ALA A 624 -8.74 44.16 1.30
C ALA A 624 -8.30 45.61 0.98
N GLY A 625 -8.98 46.27 0.01
CA GLY A 625 -8.81 47.69 -0.26
C GLY A 625 -9.00 48.10 -1.73
N ASN A 626 -9.58 49.27 -1.98
CA ASN A 626 -9.78 49.81 -3.34
C ASN A 626 -8.46 49.99 -4.11
N THR A 627 -7.35 50.24 -3.41
CA THR A 627 -6.00 50.37 -3.98
C THR A 627 -5.47 49.04 -4.50
N ALA A 628 -5.69 47.94 -3.77
CA ALA A 628 -5.29 46.60 -4.19
C ALA A 628 -6.03 46.16 -5.46
N THR A 629 -7.32 46.50 -5.56
CA THR A 629 -8.12 46.23 -6.77
C THR A 629 -7.61 47.04 -7.97
N ALA A 630 -7.30 48.33 -7.78
CA ALA A 630 -6.77 49.17 -8.85
C ALA A 630 -5.38 48.69 -9.35
N LEU A 631 -4.51 48.23 -8.43
CA LEU A 631 -3.23 47.61 -8.79
C LEU A 631 -3.43 46.30 -9.55
N ALA A 632 -4.38 45.46 -9.12
CA ALA A 632 -4.70 44.21 -9.82
C ALA A 632 -5.20 44.46 -11.24
N GLU A 633 -6.08 45.45 -11.44
CA GLU A 633 -6.55 45.85 -12.78
C GLU A 633 -5.41 46.38 -13.66
N ALA A 634 -4.51 47.20 -13.10
CA ALA A 634 -3.35 47.72 -13.81
C ALA A 634 -2.41 46.61 -14.31
N LEU A 635 -2.18 45.57 -13.50
CA LEU A 635 -1.38 44.40 -13.87
C LEU A 635 -1.96 43.64 -15.07
N CYS A 636 -3.28 43.58 -15.22
CA CYS A 636 -3.92 42.95 -16.39
C CYS A 636 -3.68 43.72 -17.69
N SER A 637 -3.32 45.02 -17.61
CA SER A 637 -3.07 45.90 -18.75
C SER A 637 -1.59 46.18 -19.03
N LEU A 638 -0.66 45.40 -18.46
CA LEU A 638 0.80 45.61 -18.59
C LEU A 638 1.31 45.69 -20.04
N ASP A 639 0.66 45.02 -21.01
CA ASP A 639 1.08 45.03 -22.43
C ASP A 639 0.54 46.23 -23.23
N HIS A 640 -0.43 46.96 -22.69
CA HIS A 640 -1.17 47.96 -23.46
C HIS A 640 -0.44 49.29 -23.59
N SER A 641 0.50 49.57 -22.69
CA SER A 641 1.37 50.74 -22.74
C SER A 641 2.79 50.30 -23.11
N ASP A 642 3.35 50.86 -24.19
CA ASP A 642 4.72 50.56 -24.63
C ASP A 642 5.80 50.92 -23.60
N CYS A 643 5.44 51.50 -22.45
CA CYS A 643 6.35 51.98 -21.41
C CYS A 643 7.03 50.85 -20.61
N HIS A 644 6.44 49.65 -20.51
CA HIS A 644 7.00 48.56 -19.70
C HIS A 644 7.60 47.41 -20.55
N ASN A 645 7.56 47.49 -21.88
CA ASN A 645 8.01 46.42 -22.79
C ASN A 645 9.46 45.97 -22.54
N SER A 646 10.38 46.90 -22.27
CA SER A 646 11.78 46.55 -22.01
C SER A 646 11.96 45.75 -20.72
N LYS A 647 11.14 46.00 -19.69
CA LYS A 647 11.17 45.25 -18.42
C LYS A 647 10.50 43.89 -18.57
N ILE A 648 9.42 43.81 -19.37
CA ILE A 648 8.77 42.55 -19.73
C ILE A 648 9.76 41.61 -20.45
N GLU A 649 10.47 42.12 -21.47
CA GLU A 649 11.50 41.35 -22.17
C GLU A 649 12.64 40.92 -21.24
N ALA A 650 13.09 41.81 -20.34
CA ALA A 650 14.12 41.48 -19.36
C ALA A 650 13.70 40.35 -18.41
N PHE A 651 12.45 40.38 -17.91
CA PHE A 651 11.90 39.32 -17.08
C PHE A 651 11.82 37.98 -17.82
N ILE A 652 11.28 37.98 -19.04
CA ILE A 652 11.17 36.75 -19.86
C ILE A 652 12.55 36.17 -20.14
N HIS A 653 13.52 37.00 -20.52
CA HIS A 653 14.89 36.54 -20.79
C HIS A 653 15.52 35.92 -19.54
N ALA A 654 15.42 36.58 -18.38
CA ALA A 654 15.93 36.05 -17.12
C ALA A 654 15.29 34.69 -16.79
N ALA A 655 13.96 34.58 -16.94
CA ALA A 655 13.24 33.35 -16.61
C ALA A 655 13.60 32.18 -17.53
N LEU A 656 13.81 32.45 -18.81
CA LEU A 656 14.27 31.44 -19.78
C LEU A 656 15.70 30.98 -19.48
N GLU A 657 16.58 31.86 -19.01
CA GLU A 657 17.94 31.50 -18.59
C GLU A 657 17.92 30.58 -17.35
N CYS A 658 17.06 30.86 -16.36
CA CYS A 658 16.82 29.99 -15.21
C CYS A 658 16.23 28.63 -15.64
N ALA A 659 15.33 28.61 -16.63
CA ALA A 659 14.77 27.37 -17.17
C ALA A 659 15.85 26.51 -17.85
N GLN A 660 16.72 27.11 -18.66
CA GLN A 660 17.77 26.41 -19.43
C GLN A 660 18.91 25.88 -18.56
N THR A 661 19.27 26.61 -17.49
CA THR A 661 20.25 26.13 -16.50
C THR A 661 19.72 24.92 -15.72
N SER A 662 18.40 24.84 -15.51
CA SER A 662 17.73 23.69 -14.91
C SER A 662 17.48 22.52 -15.89
N SER A 663 17.43 22.78 -17.19
CA SER A 663 17.10 21.80 -18.25
C SER A 663 18.30 20.99 -18.76
N LYS A 664 19.47 21.04 -18.12
CA LYS A 664 20.54 20.06 -18.35
C LYS A 664 20.11 18.71 -17.77
N ASP A 665 19.13 18.10 -18.44
CA ASP A 665 18.49 16.80 -18.16
C ASP A 665 19.46 15.60 -18.30
N GLU A 666 20.78 15.83 -18.41
CA GLU A 666 21.79 14.76 -18.54
C GLU A 666 21.88 13.85 -17.30
N ASN A 667 21.27 14.25 -16.17
CA ASN A 667 21.25 13.48 -14.91
C ASN A 667 19.84 13.17 -14.38
N TYR A 668 18.78 13.21 -15.19
CA TYR A 668 17.46 12.77 -14.73
C TYR A 668 17.45 11.24 -14.52
N VAL A 669 17.55 10.84 -13.25
CA VAL A 669 17.42 9.43 -12.85
C VAL A 669 15.94 9.15 -12.60
N SER A 670 15.34 8.31 -13.44
CA SER A 670 13.95 7.86 -13.29
C SER A 670 13.64 7.41 -11.85
N THR A 671 12.43 7.73 -11.36
CA THR A 671 11.89 7.23 -10.09
C THR A 671 11.86 5.69 -10.02
N GLU A 672 11.91 5.02 -11.16
CA GLU A 672 12.03 3.56 -11.27
C GLU A 672 13.45 3.05 -11.02
N ALA A 673 14.46 3.84 -11.37
CA ALA A 673 15.86 3.43 -11.35
C ALA A 673 16.50 3.58 -9.96
N VAL A 674 16.15 4.65 -9.23
CA VAL A 674 16.71 4.94 -7.90
C VAL A 674 15.60 5.31 -6.90
N PRO A 675 15.38 4.51 -5.84
CA PRO A 675 14.33 4.75 -4.84
C PRO A 675 14.44 6.10 -4.13
N TYR A 676 15.67 6.57 -3.86
CA TYR A 676 15.92 7.85 -3.18
C TYR A 676 15.42 9.06 -3.99
N THR A 677 15.35 8.95 -5.32
CA THR A 677 14.83 10.03 -6.16
C THR A 677 13.36 10.32 -5.86
N ALA A 678 12.55 9.27 -5.64
CA ALA A 678 11.15 9.44 -5.28
C ALA A 678 10.99 10.10 -3.89
N GLU A 679 11.85 9.76 -2.92
CA GLU A 679 11.83 10.38 -1.58
C GLU A 679 12.15 11.88 -1.64
N LEU A 680 13.16 12.27 -2.42
CA LEU A 680 13.57 13.66 -2.57
C LEU A 680 12.49 14.50 -3.28
N LEU A 681 11.92 13.97 -4.37
CA LEU A 681 10.85 14.64 -5.12
C LEU A 681 9.57 14.81 -4.28
N VAL A 682 9.19 13.78 -3.52
CA VAL A 682 8.07 13.86 -2.57
C VAL A 682 8.32 14.90 -1.50
N SER A 683 9.54 14.96 -0.96
CA SER A 683 9.89 15.94 0.08
C SER A 683 9.63 17.37 -0.40
N ASN A 684 9.98 17.68 -1.66
CA ASN A 684 9.70 18.97 -2.27
C ASN A 684 8.19 19.24 -2.41
N VAL A 685 7.40 18.24 -2.82
CA VAL A 685 5.93 18.37 -2.92
C VAL A 685 5.30 18.64 -1.55
N LEU A 686 5.77 17.95 -0.50
CA LEU A 686 5.25 18.06 0.86
C LEU A 686 5.53 19.41 1.54
N LEU A 687 6.47 20.22 1.02
CA LEU A 687 6.75 21.57 1.55
C LEU A 687 5.52 22.50 1.45
N SER A 688 4.71 22.33 0.41
CA SER A 688 3.53 23.17 0.17
C SER A 688 2.24 22.52 0.70
N ALA A 689 1.30 23.34 1.17
CA ALA A 689 -0.03 22.86 1.57
C ALA A 689 -0.80 22.24 0.38
N ALA A 690 -0.70 22.87 -0.81
CA ALA A 690 -1.28 22.36 -2.04
C ALA A 690 -0.72 20.97 -2.41
N GLY A 691 0.59 20.76 -2.28
CA GLY A 691 1.22 19.48 -2.54
C GLY A 691 0.85 18.39 -1.52
N ARG A 692 0.80 18.72 -0.22
CA ARG A 692 0.27 17.80 0.81
C ARG A 692 -1.15 17.36 0.48
N GLN A 693 -2.00 18.29 0.07
CA GLN A 693 -3.39 17.98 -0.28
C GLN A 693 -3.50 17.16 -1.56
N ALA A 694 -2.70 17.50 -2.58
CA ALA A 694 -2.68 16.76 -3.85
C ALA A 694 -2.33 15.28 -3.64
N LEU A 695 -1.29 15.00 -2.83
CA LEU A 695 -0.89 13.64 -2.49
C LEU A 695 -1.99 12.88 -1.73
N LYS A 696 -2.65 13.53 -0.76
CA LYS A 696 -3.75 12.93 0.02
C LYS A 696 -4.96 12.60 -0.86
N VAL A 697 -5.37 13.52 -1.74
CA VAL A 697 -6.44 13.30 -2.72
C VAL A 697 -6.12 12.12 -3.64
N MET A 698 -4.89 12.08 -4.17
CA MET A 698 -4.50 10.99 -5.06
C MET A 698 -4.41 9.64 -4.34
N TRP A 699 -3.91 9.61 -3.12
CA TRP A 699 -3.95 8.41 -2.28
C TRP A 699 -5.38 7.90 -2.08
N GLN A 700 -6.31 8.77 -1.69
CA GLN A 700 -7.71 8.42 -1.48
C GLN A 700 -8.37 7.89 -2.77
N PHE A 701 -8.08 8.53 -3.90
CA PHE A 701 -8.57 8.10 -5.21
C PHE A 701 -8.06 6.69 -5.57
N LEU A 702 -6.76 6.43 -5.44
CA LEU A 702 -6.17 5.12 -5.76
C LEU A 702 -6.68 4.01 -4.84
N GLN A 703 -6.83 4.29 -3.54
CA GLN A 703 -7.39 3.34 -2.56
C GLN A 703 -8.78 2.81 -2.95
N HIS A 704 -9.62 3.65 -3.56
CA HIS A 704 -10.97 3.26 -3.97
C HIS A 704 -11.04 2.76 -5.42
N SER A 705 -10.15 3.24 -6.30
CA SER A 705 -10.26 3.04 -7.76
C SER A 705 -9.24 2.07 -8.33
N TRP A 706 -8.45 1.38 -7.51
CA TRP A 706 -7.37 0.49 -7.98
C TRP A 706 -7.86 -0.65 -8.88
N GLN A 707 -8.99 -1.29 -8.57
CA GLN A 707 -9.54 -2.36 -9.42
C GLN A 707 -9.93 -1.83 -10.80
N TRP A 708 -10.53 -0.64 -10.86
CA TRP A 708 -10.83 0.03 -12.12
C TRP A 708 -9.55 0.32 -12.91
N LEU A 709 -8.51 0.83 -12.27
CA LEU A 709 -7.22 1.11 -12.91
C LEU A 709 -6.58 -0.16 -13.47
N LEU A 710 -6.52 -1.25 -12.69
CA LEU A 710 -5.98 -2.52 -13.16
C LEU A 710 -6.76 -3.06 -14.37
N GLY A 711 -8.08 -2.88 -14.39
CA GLY A 711 -8.91 -3.24 -15.54
C GLY A 711 -8.56 -2.43 -16.79
N GLN A 712 -8.30 -1.13 -16.65
CA GLN A 712 -7.84 -0.27 -17.76
C GLN A 712 -6.40 -0.59 -18.23
N LEU A 713 -5.62 -1.28 -17.41
CA LEU A 713 -4.27 -1.72 -17.71
C LEU A 713 -4.18 -3.16 -18.22
N GLU A 714 -5.32 -3.85 -18.38
CA GLU A 714 -5.37 -5.28 -18.76
C GLU A 714 -4.57 -6.17 -17.80
N ALA A 715 -4.50 -5.77 -16.53
CA ALA A 715 -3.71 -6.44 -15.49
C ALA A 715 -4.57 -7.15 -14.43
N LEU A 716 -5.90 -7.23 -14.64
CA LEU A 716 -6.79 -8.04 -13.83
C LEU A 716 -6.81 -9.50 -14.30
N GLU A 717 -7.25 -10.38 -13.41
CA GLU A 717 -7.52 -11.75 -13.80
C GLU A 717 -8.67 -11.85 -14.80
N PRO A 718 -8.66 -12.83 -15.74
CA PRO A 718 -9.73 -12.98 -16.73
C PRO A 718 -11.14 -13.15 -16.15
N SER A 719 -11.25 -13.63 -14.90
CA SER A 719 -12.53 -13.79 -14.19
C SER A 719 -13.05 -12.49 -13.58
N GLU A 720 -12.22 -11.46 -13.47
CA GLU A 720 -12.56 -10.19 -12.84
C GLU A 720 -13.04 -9.20 -13.92
N VAL A 721 -14.31 -8.79 -13.83
CA VAL A 721 -14.90 -7.85 -14.79
C VAL A 721 -14.45 -6.44 -14.44
N ALA A 722 -13.76 -5.78 -15.37
CA ALA A 722 -13.40 -4.37 -15.22
C ALA A 722 -14.67 -3.51 -15.16
N SER A 723 -14.82 -2.71 -14.10
CA SER A 723 -15.86 -1.69 -14.05
C SER A 723 -15.66 -0.67 -15.18
N PRO A 724 -16.72 -0.18 -15.85
CA PRO A 724 -16.60 0.85 -16.87
C PRO A 724 -16.22 2.23 -16.30
N ALA A 725 -16.45 2.47 -14.99
CA ALA A 725 -16.17 3.72 -14.31
C ALA A 725 -15.55 3.48 -12.92
N PRO A 726 -14.70 4.40 -12.41
CA PRO A 726 -14.21 4.35 -11.04
C PRO A 726 -15.38 4.54 -10.07
N PRO A 727 -15.34 3.89 -8.89
CA PRO A 727 -16.34 4.09 -7.85
C PRO A 727 -16.29 5.53 -7.30
N PRO A 728 -17.42 6.03 -6.76
CA PRO A 728 -17.43 7.34 -6.11
C PRO A 728 -16.49 7.31 -4.90
N VAL A 729 -15.59 8.29 -4.82
CA VAL A 729 -14.55 8.36 -3.79
C VAL A 729 -15.06 9.22 -2.64
N PRO A 730 -15.02 8.77 -1.37
CA PRO A 730 -15.44 9.59 -0.23
C PRO A 730 -14.63 10.88 -0.10
N ALA A 731 -15.27 11.98 0.29
CA ALA A 731 -14.61 13.25 0.56
C ALA A 731 -13.88 13.30 1.92
N THR A 732 -14.13 12.32 2.79
CA THR A 732 -13.42 12.11 4.05
C THR A 732 -12.33 11.06 3.85
N ALA A 733 -11.15 11.31 4.44
CA ALA A 733 -10.05 10.34 4.45
C ALA A 733 -10.51 9.08 5.18
N SER A 734 -10.80 8.03 4.41
CA SER A 734 -11.40 6.79 4.88
C SER A 734 -10.93 5.63 4.01
N ARG A 735 -10.79 4.45 4.59
CA ARG A 735 -10.50 3.23 3.82
C ARG A 735 -11.77 2.71 3.15
N PRO A 736 -11.65 1.94 2.05
CA PRO A 736 -12.77 1.22 1.48
C PRO A 736 -13.47 0.35 2.53
N ALA A 737 -14.79 0.19 2.39
CA ALA A 737 -15.56 -0.62 3.33
C ALA A 737 -15.02 -2.05 3.41
N ARG A 738 -14.96 -2.58 4.65
CA ARG A 738 -14.54 -3.96 4.91
C ARG A 738 -15.41 -4.93 4.09
N SER A 739 -14.78 -5.96 3.52
CA SER A 739 -15.54 -7.07 2.96
C SER A 739 -16.40 -7.69 4.05
N LYS A 740 -17.64 -8.06 3.71
CA LYS A 740 -18.55 -8.71 4.66
C LYS A 740 -17.88 -9.97 5.20
N LEU A 741 -18.04 -10.24 6.50
CA LEU A 741 -17.44 -11.41 7.17
C LEU A 741 -17.67 -12.72 6.40
N LEU A 742 -18.91 -12.96 5.98
CA LEU A 742 -19.27 -14.14 5.17
C LEU A 742 -18.53 -14.19 3.83
N HIS A 743 -18.31 -13.06 3.19
CA HIS A 743 -17.53 -13.01 1.96
C HIS A 743 -16.07 -13.40 2.24
N THR A 744 -15.43 -12.78 3.23
CA THR A 744 -14.05 -13.09 3.64
C THR A 744 -13.88 -14.55 4.02
N MET A 745 -14.86 -15.16 4.70
CA MET A 745 -14.83 -16.55 5.12
C MET A 745 -14.84 -17.54 3.94
N PHE A 746 -15.59 -17.26 2.88
CA PHE A 746 -15.77 -18.19 1.77
C PHE A 746 -15.00 -17.81 0.49
N HIS A 747 -14.23 -16.71 0.51
CA HIS A 747 -13.49 -16.23 -0.65
C HIS A 747 -12.08 -15.76 -0.31
N VAL A 748 -11.16 -15.99 -1.26
CA VAL A 748 -9.80 -15.43 -1.29
C VAL A 748 -9.74 -14.47 -2.48
N GLY A 749 -9.84 -13.17 -2.20
CA GLY A 749 -10.13 -12.18 -3.25
C GLY A 749 -11.53 -12.41 -3.83
N HIS A 750 -11.64 -12.53 -5.16
CA HIS A 750 -12.91 -12.82 -5.86
C HIS A 750 -13.18 -14.31 -6.08
N LYS A 751 -12.31 -15.20 -5.59
CA LYS A 751 -12.42 -16.64 -5.82
C LYS A 751 -12.95 -17.37 -4.60
N HIS A 752 -13.81 -18.36 -4.81
CA HIS A 752 -14.32 -19.18 -3.73
C HIS A 752 -13.22 -20.06 -3.14
N PHE A 753 -13.24 -20.23 -1.82
CA PHE A 753 -12.28 -21.04 -1.08
C PHE A 753 -12.26 -22.51 -1.53
N ASP A 754 -13.43 -23.07 -1.89
CA ASP A 754 -13.58 -24.48 -2.27
C ASP A 754 -13.48 -24.76 -3.78
N GLN A 755 -13.18 -23.76 -4.62
CA GLN A 755 -13.12 -23.94 -6.08
C GLN A 755 -11.97 -24.86 -6.54
N TYR A 756 -10.93 -25.01 -5.72
CA TYR A 756 -9.67 -25.65 -6.12
C TYR A 756 -9.62 -27.17 -5.89
N GLY A 757 -10.48 -27.73 -5.04
CA GLY A 757 -10.55 -29.17 -4.80
C GLY A 757 -11.26 -29.97 -5.90
N LYS A 758 -12.11 -29.32 -6.72
CA LYS A 758 -12.98 -29.99 -7.69
C LYS A 758 -12.25 -30.58 -8.90
N GLY A 759 -11.07 -30.06 -9.26
CA GLY A 759 -10.25 -30.57 -10.38
C GLY A 759 -9.44 -31.84 -10.03
N PHE A 760 -9.07 -32.03 -8.76
CA PHE A 760 -8.24 -33.16 -8.34
C PHE A 760 -9.00 -34.50 -8.30
N LYS A 761 -10.32 -34.47 -8.10
CA LYS A 761 -11.21 -35.67 -8.13
C LYS A 761 -11.12 -36.43 -9.46
N TYR A 762 -11.01 -35.73 -10.59
CA TYR A 762 -11.05 -36.35 -11.92
C TYR A 762 -9.70 -36.97 -12.35
N ILE A 763 -8.58 -36.52 -11.78
CA ILE A 763 -7.24 -36.95 -12.19
C ILE A 763 -6.81 -38.25 -11.47
N PHE A 764 -7.22 -38.43 -10.21
CA PHE A 764 -6.92 -39.67 -9.47
C PHE A 764 -7.80 -40.87 -9.91
N CYS A 765 -9.00 -40.64 -10.44
CA CYS A 765 -9.88 -41.70 -10.95
C CYS A 765 -9.58 -42.12 -12.41
N THR A 766 -8.89 -41.30 -13.21
CA THR A 766 -8.64 -41.60 -14.63
C THR A 766 -7.45 -42.54 -14.88
N GLY A 767 -6.80 -43.04 -13.83
CA GLY A 767 -5.75 -44.06 -13.94
C GLY A 767 -6.22 -45.53 -13.95
N ILE A 768 -7.50 -45.84 -13.67
CA ILE A 768 -7.97 -47.24 -13.47
C ILE A 768 -9.23 -47.63 -14.27
N CYS A 769 -9.81 -46.78 -15.12
CA CYS A 769 -11.02 -47.17 -15.87
C CYS A 769 -10.99 -46.78 -17.35
N LEU A 770 -10.31 -47.60 -18.15
CA LEU A 770 -10.51 -47.71 -19.60
C LEU A 770 -10.97 -49.13 -19.95
N SER A 771 -12.13 -49.55 -19.44
CA SER A 771 -12.87 -50.70 -19.99
C SER A 771 -14.33 -50.75 -19.53
N THR A 772 -15.11 -49.68 -19.75
CA THR A 772 -16.57 -49.85 -19.97
C THR A 772 -17.17 -48.60 -20.62
N ARG A 773 -17.34 -48.66 -21.95
CA ARG A 773 -18.21 -47.74 -22.69
C ARG A 773 -19.66 -48.17 -22.46
N ARG A 774 -20.46 -47.32 -21.79
CA ARG A 774 -21.86 -46.95 -22.11
C ARG A 774 -22.56 -46.37 -20.88
N LEU A 775 -22.38 -45.06 -20.64
CA LEU A 775 -23.38 -44.14 -20.05
C LEU A 775 -22.85 -42.68 -20.00
N LEU A 776 -21.94 -42.34 -20.93
CA LEU A 776 -21.44 -40.99 -21.14
C LEU A 776 -22.26 -40.33 -22.26
N LEU A 777 -23.25 -39.49 -21.92
CA LEU A 777 -23.69 -38.38 -22.79
C LEU A 777 -24.70 -37.39 -22.19
N LYS A 778 -25.17 -37.52 -20.94
CA LYS A 778 -26.09 -36.52 -20.34
C LYS A 778 -25.62 -35.80 -19.08
N GLN A 779 -24.40 -36.05 -18.58
CA GLN A 779 -23.86 -35.35 -17.40
C GLN A 779 -22.55 -34.58 -17.63
N VAL A 780 -21.92 -34.73 -18.81
CA VAL A 780 -20.64 -34.07 -19.11
C VAL A 780 -20.83 -32.66 -19.69
N VAL A 781 -21.97 -32.38 -20.33
CA VAL A 781 -22.21 -31.08 -21.00
C VAL A 781 -22.73 -30.00 -20.04
N PHE A 782 -23.23 -30.36 -18.85
CA PHE A 782 -23.83 -29.39 -17.91
C PHE A 782 -22.86 -28.88 -16.82
N ILE A 783 -21.71 -29.53 -16.61
CA ILE A 783 -20.72 -29.11 -15.59
C ILE A 783 -19.53 -28.35 -16.18
N GLN A 784 -19.25 -28.51 -17.49
CA GLN A 784 -18.23 -27.72 -18.18
C GLN A 784 -18.64 -26.26 -18.44
N LEU A 785 -19.92 -25.91 -18.27
CA LEU A 785 -20.41 -24.55 -18.51
C LEU A 785 -20.45 -23.66 -17.26
N LEU A 786 -20.13 -24.17 -16.06
CA LEU A 786 -20.28 -23.42 -14.79
C LEU A 786 -19.11 -23.53 -13.79
N ALA A 787 -18.01 -24.23 -14.11
CA ALA A 787 -16.91 -24.43 -13.17
C ALA A 787 -15.58 -23.97 -13.77
N GLY A 788 -15.15 -22.75 -13.48
CA GLY A 788 -13.78 -22.28 -13.72
C GLY A 788 -12.78 -23.05 -12.85
N THR A 789 -12.49 -24.30 -13.20
CA THR A 789 -11.53 -25.15 -12.50
C THR A 789 -10.11 -24.75 -12.89
N TRP A 790 -9.30 -24.40 -11.90
CA TRP A 790 -7.86 -24.19 -12.06
C TRP A 790 -7.20 -25.54 -12.38
N GLU A 791 -6.91 -25.82 -13.64
CA GLU A 791 -6.13 -26.99 -14.04
C GLU A 791 -4.63 -26.66 -14.02
N LEU A 792 -3.89 -27.35 -13.15
CA LEU A 792 -2.44 -27.22 -13.05
C LEU A 792 -1.77 -27.97 -14.19
N ASP A 793 -0.98 -27.27 -15.02
CA ASP A 793 -0.09 -27.90 -15.98
C ASP A 793 1.16 -28.45 -15.26
N TRP A 794 1.04 -29.67 -14.76
CA TRP A 794 2.11 -30.37 -14.04
C TRP A 794 3.39 -30.51 -14.88
N ASN A 795 3.29 -30.63 -16.21
CA ASN A 795 4.48 -30.72 -17.05
C ASN A 795 5.24 -29.40 -17.06
N LYS A 796 4.54 -28.28 -17.21
CA LYS A 796 5.13 -26.95 -17.15
C LYS A 796 5.74 -26.65 -15.77
N LEU A 797 5.06 -27.04 -14.69
CA LEU A 797 5.57 -26.86 -13.32
C LEU A 797 6.83 -27.68 -13.05
N LEU A 798 6.88 -28.94 -13.49
CA LEU A 798 8.07 -29.80 -13.42
C LEU A 798 9.19 -29.39 -14.39
N GLN A 799 8.95 -28.38 -15.25
CA GLN A 799 9.97 -27.75 -16.10
C GLN A 799 10.42 -26.39 -15.55
N THR A 800 9.95 -25.98 -14.37
CA THR A 800 10.36 -24.74 -13.71
C THR A 800 11.59 -24.99 -12.83
N PRO A 801 12.59 -24.09 -12.78
CA PRO A 801 13.70 -24.18 -11.85
C PRO A 801 13.23 -24.03 -10.40
N LEU A 802 13.55 -25.00 -9.55
CA LEU A 802 13.12 -25.05 -8.15
C LEU A 802 14.29 -25.25 -7.15
N SER A 803 15.53 -25.30 -7.62
CA SER A 803 16.71 -25.63 -6.80
C SER A 803 16.58 -26.92 -5.97
N LEU A 804 15.87 -27.93 -6.50
CA LEU A 804 15.68 -29.17 -5.74
C LEU A 804 16.98 -29.97 -5.62
N THR A 805 17.14 -30.64 -4.48
CA THR A 805 18.14 -31.72 -4.32
C THR A 805 17.46 -33.07 -4.51
N PRO A 806 18.20 -34.12 -4.94
CA PRO A 806 17.66 -35.48 -5.03
C PRO A 806 17.10 -36.01 -3.71
N GLU A 807 17.74 -35.67 -2.59
CA GLU A 807 17.28 -36.04 -1.24
C GLU A 807 15.93 -35.41 -0.91
N HIS A 808 15.78 -34.11 -1.20
CA HIS A 808 14.53 -33.40 -0.96
C HIS A 808 13.40 -33.91 -1.86
N LEU A 809 13.69 -34.18 -3.13
CA LEU A 809 12.75 -34.84 -4.06
C LEU A 809 12.26 -36.16 -3.48
N TRP A 810 13.18 -37.01 -3.03
CA TRP A 810 12.84 -38.31 -2.48
C TRP A 810 12.00 -38.20 -1.21
N LYS A 811 12.35 -37.30 -0.29
CA LYS A 811 11.58 -37.03 0.93
C LYS A 811 10.10 -36.77 0.63
N GLN A 812 9.81 -35.96 -0.39
CA GLN A 812 8.44 -35.64 -0.78
C GLN A 812 7.72 -36.81 -1.47
N LEU A 813 8.42 -37.52 -2.36
CA LEU A 813 7.85 -38.66 -3.08
C LEU A 813 7.55 -39.83 -2.14
N SER A 814 8.45 -40.17 -1.22
CA SER A 814 8.27 -41.28 -0.28
C SER A 814 7.06 -41.12 0.63
N SER A 815 6.63 -39.87 0.86
CA SER A 815 5.49 -39.55 1.71
C SER A 815 4.15 -39.68 0.99
N ARG A 816 4.09 -40.00 -0.31
CA ARG A 816 2.80 -40.16 -0.99
C ARG A 816 2.14 -41.50 -0.64
N SER A 817 0.81 -41.48 -0.54
CA SER A 817 -0.02 -42.66 -0.22
C SER A 817 0.27 -43.86 -1.11
N GLU A 818 0.56 -43.65 -2.40
CA GLU A 818 0.84 -44.73 -3.34
C GLU A 818 2.10 -45.55 -3.00
N PHE A 819 3.00 -45.02 -2.17
CA PHE A 819 4.26 -45.70 -1.80
C PHE A 819 4.20 -46.43 -0.45
N HIS A 820 3.30 -46.06 0.46
CA HIS A 820 3.22 -46.69 1.79
C HIS A 820 1.94 -47.51 2.04
N GLU A 821 0.82 -47.27 1.35
CA GLU A 821 -0.43 -48.02 1.59
C GLU A 821 -0.57 -49.32 0.78
N ALA A 822 0.06 -49.44 -0.40
CA ALA A 822 -0.14 -50.61 -1.28
C ALA A 822 1.09 -50.97 -2.15
N PRO A 823 2.20 -51.44 -1.57
CA PRO A 823 3.39 -51.87 -2.32
C PRO A 823 3.14 -53.08 -3.25
N SER A 824 2.05 -53.83 -3.08
CA SER A 824 1.68 -55.00 -3.88
C SER A 824 0.86 -54.69 -5.15
N LEU A 825 0.38 -53.45 -5.33
CA LEU A 825 -0.41 -52.99 -6.48
C LEU A 825 0.37 -52.04 -7.41
N LEU A 826 1.69 -51.94 -7.22
CA LEU A 826 2.55 -51.02 -7.97
C LEU A 826 2.60 -51.42 -9.46
N SER A 827 2.05 -50.57 -10.32
CA SER A 827 2.23 -50.68 -11.77
C SER A 827 3.73 -50.65 -12.15
N GLY A 828 4.12 -51.19 -13.32
CA GLY A 828 5.52 -51.19 -13.77
C GLY A 828 6.17 -49.79 -13.83
N CYS A 829 5.39 -48.73 -14.04
CA CYS A 829 5.86 -47.35 -13.97
C CYS A 829 6.31 -46.95 -12.57
N THR A 830 5.60 -47.40 -11.53
CA THR A 830 5.90 -47.11 -10.12
C THR A 830 7.13 -47.88 -9.64
N VAL A 831 7.29 -49.12 -10.08
CA VAL A 831 8.51 -49.93 -9.85
C VAL A 831 9.73 -49.28 -10.49
N THR A 832 9.60 -48.66 -11.67
CA THR A 832 10.71 -47.98 -12.35
C THR A 832 11.11 -46.69 -11.63
N ILE A 833 10.16 -45.90 -11.11
CA ILE A 833 10.46 -44.72 -10.28
C ILE A 833 11.17 -45.14 -8.98
N LEU A 834 10.72 -46.23 -8.36
CA LEU A 834 11.32 -46.81 -7.14
C LEU A 834 12.71 -47.43 -7.38
N ALA A 835 12.93 -48.08 -8.53
CA ALA A 835 14.22 -48.64 -8.91
C ALA A 835 15.22 -47.55 -9.27
N PHE A 836 14.76 -46.50 -9.99
CA PHE A 836 15.55 -45.32 -10.31
C PHE A 836 15.96 -44.53 -9.05
N SER A 837 15.08 -44.46 -8.03
CA SER A 837 15.39 -43.80 -6.76
C SER A 837 16.24 -44.65 -5.80
N ARG A 838 16.05 -45.98 -5.76
CA ARG A 838 16.91 -46.89 -4.97
C ARG A 838 18.35 -46.94 -5.47
N SER A 839 18.55 -46.95 -6.80
CA SER A 839 19.88 -46.91 -7.41
C SER A 839 20.70 -45.68 -6.98
N TYR A 840 20.04 -44.56 -6.67
CA TYR A 840 20.69 -43.32 -6.24
C TYR A 840 21.01 -43.29 -4.73
N ARG A 841 20.20 -43.99 -3.90
CA ARG A 841 20.50 -44.16 -2.47
C ARG A 841 21.75 -45.02 -2.26
N GLU A 842 21.93 -46.02 -3.12
CA GLU A 842 23.07 -46.94 -3.05
C GLU A 842 24.38 -46.31 -3.56
N GLU A 843 24.35 -45.36 -4.50
CA GLU A 843 25.56 -44.64 -4.98
C GLU A 843 26.22 -43.73 -3.91
N PHE A 844 25.52 -43.38 -2.83
CA PHE A 844 26.05 -42.53 -1.74
C PHE A 844 26.39 -43.29 -0.45
N THR A 845 26.04 -44.57 -0.36
CA THR A 845 26.42 -45.44 0.76
C THR A 845 27.30 -46.57 0.25
N THR A 846 28.61 -46.40 0.44
CA THR A 846 29.70 -47.40 0.33
C THR A 846 30.28 -47.74 -1.05
N ASP A 847 31.61 -47.89 -1.01
CA ASP A 847 32.54 -48.34 -2.04
C ASP A 847 32.05 -49.50 -2.89
N SER A 848 32.59 -49.54 -4.11
CA SER A 848 32.48 -50.57 -5.14
C SER A 848 32.16 -51.97 -4.60
N MET A 849 30.96 -52.49 -4.92
CA MET A 849 30.65 -53.88 -5.27
C MET A 849 29.14 -54.11 -5.11
N LEU A 850 28.30 -53.55 -5.98
CA LEU A 850 26.88 -53.93 -6.04
C LEU A 850 26.20 -53.67 -7.41
N PHE A 851 26.96 -53.23 -8.43
CA PHE A 851 26.42 -53.07 -9.78
C PHE A 851 26.21 -54.39 -10.53
N ASP A 852 26.88 -55.48 -10.12
CA ASP A 852 26.75 -56.80 -10.76
C ASP A 852 25.61 -57.66 -10.17
N ASP A 853 25.20 -57.44 -8.91
CA ASP A 853 24.10 -58.20 -8.29
C ASP A 853 22.70 -57.67 -8.68
N LEU A 854 22.57 -56.37 -9.02
CA LEU A 854 21.33 -55.80 -9.56
C LEU A 854 21.04 -56.24 -11.00
N ARG A 855 22.09 -56.52 -11.80
CA ARG A 855 21.95 -57.15 -13.12
C ARG A 855 21.49 -58.61 -12.99
N CYS A 856 21.93 -59.30 -11.93
CA CYS A 856 21.58 -60.69 -11.66
C CYS A 856 20.15 -60.84 -11.12
N ASN A 857 19.64 -59.90 -10.32
CA ASN A 857 18.26 -59.92 -9.83
C ASN A 857 17.22 -59.40 -10.84
N MET A 858 17.57 -58.52 -11.79
CA MET A 858 16.70 -58.21 -12.93
C MET A 858 16.59 -59.37 -13.94
N SER A 859 17.55 -60.30 -13.96
CA SER A 859 17.46 -61.54 -14.75
C SER A 859 16.70 -62.69 -14.05
N LYS A 860 16.25 -62.50 -12.80
CA LYS A 860 15.49 -63.50 -12.01
C LYS A 860 14.06 -63.07 -11.68
N VAL A 861 13.54 -62.06 -12.37
CA VAL A 861 12.08 -61.91 -12.48
C VAL A 861 11.59 -62.97 -13.47
N VAL A 862 11.40 -64.18 -12.96
CA VAL A 862 10.63 -65.22 -13.66
C VAL A 862 9.21 -64.68 -13.77
N PHE A 863 8.78 -64.37 -14.99
CA PHE A 863 7.35 -64.27 -15.29
C PHE A 863 6.72 -65.61 -14.94
N PRO A 864 5.68 -65.69 -14.08
CA PRO A 864 4.84 -66.87 -14.07
C PRO A 864 4.09 -66.89 -15.40
N GLU A 865 4.49 -67.76 -16.33
CA GLU A 865 3.79 -67.99 -17.60
C GLU A 865 2.37 -68.58 -17.42
N ASP A 866 1.92 -68.86 -16.19
CA ASP A 866 0.61 -69.51 -15.95
C ASP A 866 -0.54 -68.56 -15.60
N TYR A 867 -0.37 -67.22 -15.66
CA TYR A 867 -1.49 -66.29 -15.44
C TYR A 867 -2.24 -65.84 -16.71
N TYR A 868 -1.85 -66.35 -17.88
CA TYR A 868 -2.59 -66.15 -19.14
C TYR A 868 -3.50 -67.31 -19.53
N VAL A 869 -3.39 -68.49 -18.91
CA VAL A 869 -4.19 -69.68 -19.28
C VAL A 869 -5.40 -69.90 -18.35
N PHE A 870 -5.41 -69.36 -17.14
CA PHE A 870 -6.53 -69.55 -16.20
C PHE A 870 -7.71 -68.56 -16.35
N LEU A 871 -7.53 -67.48 -17.13
CA LEU A 871 -8.58 -66.52 -17.44
C LEU A 871 -9.30 -66.80 -18.77
N GLU A 872 -8.70 -67.55 -19.70
CA GLU A 872 -9.37 -67.90 -20.97
C GLU A 872 -10.46 -68.97 -20.79
N ASP A 873 -10.25 -70.00 -19.95
CA ASP A 873 -11.20 -71.11 -19.83
C ASP A 873 -12.50 -70.75 -19.07
N ARG A 874 -12.47 -69.80 -18.13
CA ARG A 874 -13.70 -69.33 -17.46
C ARG A 874 -14.46 -68.29 -18.26
N ILE A 875 -13.77 -67.50 -19.09
CA ILE A 875 -14.41 -66.52 -19.97
C ILE A 875 -15.08 -67.22 -21.16
N TYR A 876 -14.50 -68.29 -21.71
CA TYR A 876 -15.15 -69.10 -22.75
C TYR A 876 -16.37 -69.90 -22.24
N SER A 877 -16.32 -70.44 -21.01
CA SER A 877 -17.47 -71.13 -20.41
C SER A 877 -18.65 -70.19 -20.10
N PHE A 878 -18.37 -68.94 -19.70
CA PHE A 878 -19.40 -67.93 -19.45
C PHE A 878 -19.98 -67.34 -20.74
N LEU A 879 -19.16 -67.15 -21.79
CA LEU A 879 -19.62 -66.66 -23.10
C LEU A 879 -20.42 -67.70 -23.90
N TYR A 880 -20.20 -69.00 -23.70
CA TYR A 880 -20.98 -70.06 -24.37
C TYR A 880 -22.38 -70.26 -23.77
N GLN A 881 -22.58 -69.93 -22.48
CA GLN A 881 -23.89 -70.00 -21.82
C GLN A 881 -24.80 -68.80 -22.09
N VAL A 882 -24.25 -67.63 -22.43
CA VAL A 882 -25.02 -66.40 -22.64
C VAL A 882 -25.50 -66.21 -24.09
N LEU A 883 -24.92 -66.94 -25.06
CA LEU A 883 -25.22 -66.79 -26.50
C LEU A 883 -26.32 -67.72 -27.06
N HIS A 884 -27.11 -68.43 -26.23
CA HIS A 884 -28.16 -69.33 -26.72
C HIS A 884 -29.50 -69.24 -25.97
N VAL A 885 -29.99 -68.04 -25.64
CA VAL A 885 -31.39 -67.77 -25.22
C VAL A 885 -31.61 -66.27 -25.56
N THR A 886 -32.42 -65.80 -26.51
CA THR A 886 -33.61 -66.30 -27.19
C THR A 886 -33.89 -65.40 -28.40
N ASP A 887 -34.44 -66.02 -29.43
CA ASP A 887 -34.89 -65.47 -30.70
C ASP A 887 -36.03 -64.43 -30.62
N ALA A 888 -35.99 -63.50 -31.59
CA ALA A 888 -37.11 -62.84 -32.30
C ALA A 888 -37.93 -61.71 -31.61
N PRO A 889 -38.67 -60.88 -32.39
CA PRO A 889 -38.24 -60.02 -33.49
C PRO A 889 -38.66 -58.53 -33.30
N LEU A 890 -38.06 -57.64 -34.09
CA LEU A 890 -38.46 -56.22 -34.27
C LEU A 890 -39.91 -56.06 -34.72
N PRO A 891 -40.54 -54.90 -34.38
CA PRO A 891 -41.17 -54.10 -35.43
C PRO A 891 -40.77 -52.62 -35.45
N SER A 892 -40.59 -52.18 -36.68
CA SER A 892 -40.68 -50.86 -37.33
C SER A 892 -41.33 -49.65 -36.62
N VAL A 893 -40.67 -48.48 -36.81
CA VAL A 893 -41.23 -47.19 -37.32
C VAL A 893 -42.23 -46.48 -36.36
N GLU A 894 -42.12 -45.23 -35.92
CA GLU A 894 -41.99 -43.94 -36.63
C GLU A 894 -41.91 -42.79 -35.58
N HIS A 895 -41.17 -41.71 -35.89
CA HIS A 895 -41.39 -40.29 -35.52
C HIS A 895 -41.57 -39.86 -34.04
N CYS A 896 -40.52 -39.28 -33.44
CA CYS A 896 -40.33 -37.82 -33.16
C CYS A 896 -39.10 -37.63 -32.25
#